data_AF-A0AAJ3FXC8-F1
#
_entry.id   AF-A0AAJ3FXC8-F1
#
_cell.length_a   1.000
_cell.length_b   1.000
_cell.length_c   1.000
_cell.angle_alpha   90.00
_cell.angle_beta   90.00
_cell.angle_gamma   90.00
#
_symmetry.space_group_name_H-M   'P 1'
#
loop_
_entity.id
_entity.type
_entity.pdbx_description
1 polymer ?
#
loop_
_entity_poly.entity_id
_entity_poly.type
_entity_poly.pdbx_seq_one_letter_code
_entity_poly.pdbx_strand_id
1 'polypeptide(L)'
;MDADNGSLLHQLVAPPIGEGAATTDFKTAMQQLGLTSVFDIMRLGKAQFTQELARHCDADAGQAYDNAASHARQISRLYLEHQLSCSDTKPRVRRSLDSSSTPGPISYQALFQENWNRFCQDGDIAAIDSPVAYLRALYLFARQLENSSTHPGKRLLEKRRPDLKTLVLDPHSTFATRPMLDIINNTLRSNIETSLDDGTTLHQALASAHYPFSLPYDLHHHQCLLGLGEGKPALGEVNYRISLKLPFCQDGSTYGHVSQSPIEAQKLLSGLSPAQQALLLAPLASEFDFKVLEKAYGTEDIGRLGDFTFFKERTGLTTEQVEQLLAHGRYSPCISTHNPPSTRVHQGAAYINGPNASAALTLETNTNPPGFGNKSYERFDRIQRMVRLHQWTGIPFAELDALLVNILRSEGNTAMTFNANTLRALGVYQYMKRRHGITPEEFASLVHEMPTGACVERVPLFDQVFNRTRLLERPAWKQATDLDIADLKTLSYLGAGLGLALTEDALLLLVEQTGKYLALKQDLPTVSSLYRQARIARMFGLSPLECTELARLMGGDTFCRALVTGAVTSTRPDILDVLMAMDWAVDWLKQNNLDVLQWCRLFEDARHDLPLNPNLEKRLATLREHARSTSDHQRLVETLLHDTADLSAEYLPSVMKMAGTNATEMVEAIIATVGKTPPLLARVFRAAQACQKLHLSSSTLQVLMDHPTWLASNSSGTLTPQTLYLLERFSHCARHQAQPEENLLHYLQLANQDRSQHSTQTANGLLAHLLGWNIEQVTCLTAQLTSKRATTMQAVDWVMRCQASCVSTGLSASLLLKAAALNNNSLRPDWKIVGEGLIAACH
;
A
#
# COMPACT_ATOMS: atom_id res chain seq x y z
N MET A 1 -47.50 14.73 -80.24
CA MET A 1 -46.84 13.41 -80.19
C MET A 1 -45.81 13.46 -79.07
N ASP A 2 -46.20 13.63 -77.82
CA ASP A 2 -47.07 12.77 -76.98
C ASP A 2 -46.48 11.40 -76.72
N ALA A 3 -45.90 11.24 -75.53
CA ALA A 3 -46.12 10.11 -74.63
C ALA A 3 -45.47 10.46 -73.28
N ASP A 4 -46.21 11.21 -72.46
CA ASP A 4 -45.83 11.54 -71.10
C ASP A 4 -46.19 10.36 -70.17
N ASN A 5 -45.19 9.83 -69.46
CA ASN A 5 -45.24 8.59 -68.68
C ASN A 5 -45.96 8.74 -67.32
N GLY A 6 -46.85 9.72 -67.18
CA GLY A 6 -47.48 10.11 -65.91
C GLY A 6 -48.68 9.24 -65.47
N SER A 7 -49.15 8.30 -66.30
CA SER A 7 -50.47 7.65 -66.07
C SER A 7 -50.43 6.36 -65.22
N LEU A 8 -49.27 5.84 -64.81
CA LEU A 8 -49.19 4.52 -64.15
C LEU A 8 -49.04 4.57 -62.61
N LEU A 9 -48.80 5.74 -62.01
CA LEU A 9 -48.72 5.87 -60.54
C LEU A 9 -50.08 6.02 -59.86
N HIS A 10 -51.13 6.40 -60.60
CA HIS A 10 -52.48 6.57 -60.05
C HIS A 10 -53.23 5.25 -59.80
N GLN A 11 -52.67 4.10 -60.21
CA GLN A 11 -53.31 2.78 -60.11
C GLN A 11 -52.69 1.83 -59.07
N LEU A 12 -51.68 2.26 -58.30
CA LEU A 12 -50.98 1.40 -57.33
C LEU A 12 -51.33 1.65 -55.85
N VAL A 13 -52.29 2.53 -55.54
CA VAL A 13 -52.83 2.68 -54.18
C VAL A 13 -54.25 2.15 -54.16
N ALA A 14 -54.40 0.87 -53.82
CA ALA A 14 -55.69 0.29 -53.48
C ALA A 14 -56.18 0.92 -52.15
N PRO A 15 -57.41 1.45 -52.06
CA PRO A 15 -57.96 1.90 -50.78
C PRO A 15 -58.35 0.67 -49.94
N PRO A 16 -58.16 0.69 -48.60
CA PRO A 16 -58.72 -0.35 -47.77
C PRO A 16 -60.25 -0.18 -47.77
N ILE A 17 -60.94 -1.25 -48.16
CA ILE A 17 -62.38 -1.39 -48.06
C ILE A 17 -62.76 -1.34 -46.58
N GLY A 18 -63.46 -0.29 -46.19
CA GLY A 18 -64.04 -0.10 -44.87
C GLY A 18 -65.09 1.00 -44.95
N GLU A 19 -66.35 0.61 -44.84
CA GLU A 19 -67.53 1.46 -44.92
C GLU A 19 -67.46 2.65 -43.94
N GLY A 20 -67.74 3.85 -44.44
CA GLY A 20 -68.31 4.93 -43.62
C GLY A 20 -67.37 5.90 -42.89
N ALA A 21 -66.14 6.15 -43.36
CA ALA A 21 -65.40 7.33 -42.92
C ALA A 21 -65.57 8.43 -43.98
N ALA A 22 -66.49 9.36 -43.75
CA ALA A 22 -66.64 10.55 -44.57
C ALA A 22 -65.26 11.22 -44.75
N THR A 23 -64.77 11.30 -45.98
CA THR A 23 -63.56 12.06 -46.30
C THR A 23 -63.76 13.47 -45.78
N THR A 24 -63.06 13.78 -44.70
CA THR A 24 -63.27 15.04 -43.99
C THR A 24 -62.65 16.18 -44.80
N ASP A 25 -63.28 17.36 -44.77
CA ASP A 25 -62.72 18.56 -45.39
C ASP A 25 -61.31 18.82 -44.84
N PHE A 26 -60.40 19.34 -45.65
CA PHE A 26 -58.98 19.52 -45.30
C PHE A 26 -58.82 20.27 -43.98
N LYS A 27 -59.67 21.26 -43.73
CA LYS A 27 -59.72 22.02 -42.47
C LYS A 27 -60.03 21.13 -41.25
N THR A 28 -60.99 20.23 -41.40
CA THR A 28 -61.40 19.28 -40.36
C THR A 28 -60.33 18.21 -40.16
N ALA A 29 -59.68 17.74 -41.23
CA ALA A 29 -58.55 16.81 -41.17
C ALA A 29 -57.34 17.42 -40.44
N MET A 30 -56.99 18.69 -40.72
CA MET A 30 -55.93 19.41 -39.99
C MET A 30 -56.26 19.57 -38.49
N GLN A 31 -57.52 19.84 -38.14
CA GLN A 31 -57.97 19.92 -36.75
C GLN A 31 -57.93 18.56 -36.03
N GLN A 32 -58.31 17.48 -36.71
CA GLN A 32 -58.21 16.11 -36.18
C GLN A 32 -56.76 15.67 -35.96
N LEU A 33 -55.84 16.11 -36.83
CA LEU A 33 -54.40 15.91 -36.68
C LEU A 33 -53.75 16.86 -35.65
N GLY A 34 -54.51 17.80 -35.08
CA GLY A 34 -54.01 18.79 -34.12
C GLY A 34 -53.05 19.82 -34.72
N LEU A 35 -53.01 19.97 -36.05
CA LEU A 35 -52.12 20.90 -36.75
C LEU A 35 -52.80 22.26 -36.87
N THR A 36 -52.29 23.24 -36.12
CA THR A 36 -52.90 24.59 -36.03
C THR A 36 -52.08 25.65 -36.76
N SER A 37 -50.81 25.36 -37.05
CA SER A 37 -49.89 26.26 -37.71
C SER A 37 -49.18 25.62 -38.89
N VAL A 38 -48.81 26.46 -39.86
CA VAL A 38 -47.93 26.11 -40.97
C VAL A 38 -46.60 25.52 -40.48
N PHE A 39 -46.12 25.95 -39.30
CA PHE A 39 -44.91 25.41 -38.69
C PHE A 39 -45.09 23.98 -38.13
N ASP A 40 -46.30 23.59 -37.76
CA ASP A 40 -46.59 22.23 -37.28
C ASP A 40 -46.51 21.24 -38.44
N ILE A 41 -46.97 21.64 -39.63
CA ILE A 41 -46.82 20.88 -40.88
C ILE A 41 -45.33 20.68 -41.20
N MET A 42 -44.51 21.73 -41.05
CA MET A 42 -43.06 21.65 -41.32
C MET A 42 -42.31 20.70 -40.38
N ARG A 43 -42.80 20.47 -39.16
CA ARG A 43 -42.14 19.58 -38.17
C ARG A 43 -42.24 18.09 -38.48
N LEU A 44 -43.27 17.66 -39.21
CA LEU A 44 -43.50 16.25 -39.56
C LEU A 44 -42.65 15.80 -40.77
N GLY A 45 -42.14 16.74 -41.57
CA GLY A 45 -41.45 16.41 -42.84
C GLY A 45 -42.44 15.93 -43.92
N LYS A 46 -42.07 16.13 -45.19
CA LYS A 46 -42.99 15.95 -46.33
C LYS A 46 -43.62 14.55 -46.39
N ALA A 47 -42.80 13.50 -46.21
CA ALA A 47 -43.25 12.11 -46.31
C ALA A 47 -44.18 11.67 -45.16
N GLN A 48 -43.90 12.09 -43.92
CA GLN A 48 -44.77 11.73 -42.79
C GLN A 48 -46.08 12.50 -42.85
N PHE A 49 -46.03 13.80 -43.22
CA PHE A 49 -47.25 14.60 -43.42
C PHE A 49 -48.13 14.01 -44.52
N THR A 50 -47.55 13.58 -45.64
CA THR A 50 -48.32 12.94 -46.71
C THR A 50 -48.95 11.63 -46.27
N GLN A 51 -48.28 10.86 -45.41
CA GLN A 51 -48.80 9.60 -44.90
C GLN A 51 -49.91 9.79 -43.86
N GLU A 52 -49.77 10.76 -42.95
CA GLU A 52 -50.78 11.05 -41.93
C GLU A 52 -52.01 11.73 -42.54
N LEU A 53 -51.83 12.66 -43.49
CA LEU A 53 -52.96 13.32 -44.14
C LEU A 53 -53.78 12.33 -45.00
N ALA A 54 -53.10 11.40 -45.69
CA ALA A 54 -53.75 10.38 -46.52
C ALA A 54 -54.67 9.44 -45.71
N ARG A 55 -54.57 9.39 -44.38
CA ARG A 55 -55.48 8.62 -43.51
C ARG A 55 -56.81 9.33 -43.24
N HIS A 56 -56.88 10.64 -43.47
CA HIS A 56 -58.02 11.48 -43.06
C HIS A 56 -58.65 12.26 -44.23
N CYS A 57 -57.92 12.52 -45.32
CA CYS A 57 -58.36 13.34 -46.45
C CYS A 57 -57.65 12.93 -47.76
N ASP A 58 -58.35 13.04 -48.89
CA ASP A 58 -57.83 12.77 -50.25
C ASP A 58 -57.13 13.99 -50.90
N ALA A 59 -56.93 15.07 -50.15
CA ALA A 59 -56.29 16.28 -50.67
C ALA A 59 -54.80 16.03 -51.03
N ASP A 60 -54.28 16.78 -52.00
CA ASP A 60 -52.85 16.73 -52.38
C ASP A 60 -51.97 17.22 -51.23
N ALA A 61 -51.52 16.27 -50.42
CA ALA A 61 -50.66 16.50 -49.29
C ALA A 61 -49.28 17.06 -49.69
N GLY A 62 -48.82 16.75 -50.91
CA GLY A 62 -47.56 17.25 -51.43
C GLY A 62 -47.62 18.76 -51.69
N GLN A 63 -48.65 19.22 -52.39
CA GLN A 63 -48.89 20.64 -52.65
C GLN A 63 -49.20 21.42 -51.37
N ALA A 64 -49.99 20.84 -50.46
CA ALA A 64 -50.28 21.44 -49.16
C ALA A 64 -48.99 21.67 -48.34
N TYR A 65 -48.07 20.71 -48.35
CA TYR A 65 -46.78 20.84 -47.69
C TYR A 65 -45.90 21.93 -48.34
N ASP A 66 -45.86 22.00 -49.67
CA ASP A 66 -45.05 22.99 -50.38
C ASP A 66 -45.57 24.43 -50.18
N ASN A 67 -46.89 24.61 -50.17
CA ASN A 67 -47.54 25.87 -49.81
C ASN A 67 -47.26 26.25 -48.36
N ALA A 68 -47.33 25.28 -47.45
CA ALA A 68 -46.96 25.47 -46.06
C ALA A 68 -45.48 25.91 -45.94
N ALA A 69 -44.56 25.26 -46.66
CA ALA A 69 -43.16 25.65 -46.66
C ALA A 69 -42.94 27.08 -47.16
N SER A 70 -43.66 27.49 -48.20
CA SER A 70 -43.62 28.86 -48.73
C SER A 70 -44.09 29.89 -47.70
N HIS A 71 -45.26 29.66 -47.08
CA HIS A 71 -45.81 30.55 -46.07
C HIS A 71 -44.96 30.59 -44.80
N ALA A 72 -44.42 29.46 -44.34
CA ALA A 72 -43.50 29.41 -43.21
C ALA A 72 -42.27 30.29 -43.46
N ARG A 73 -41.67 30.24 -44.66
CA ARG A 73 -40.53 31.11 -45.01
C ARG A 73 -40.90 32.59 -45.00
N GLN A 74 -42.06 32.95 -45.55
CA GLN A 74 -42.54 34.33 -45.55
C GLN A 74 -42.77 34.84 -44.12
N ILE A 75 -43.43 34.04 -43.28
CA ILE A 75 -43.68 34.40 -41.87
C ILE A 75 -42.36 34.51 -41.09
N SER A 76 -41.43 33.56 -41.25
CA SER A 76 -40.12 33.63 -40.61
C SER A 76 -39.33 34.87 -41.05
N ARG A 77 -39.38 35.23 -42.33
CA ARG A 77 -38.74 36.45 -42.83
C ARG A 77 -39.34 37.71 -42.21
N LEU A 78 -40.67 37.84 -42.23
CA LEU A 78 -41.37 38.97 -41.62
C LEU A 78 -41.09 39.07 -40.12
N TYR A 79 -41.02 37.92 -39.44
CA TYR A 79 -40.67 37.86 -38.04
C TYR A 79 -39.24 38.39 -37.80
N LEU A 80 -38.25 37.93 -38.57
CA LEU A 80 -36.87 38.41 -38.47
C LEU A 80 -36.76 39.91 -38.76
N GLU A 81 -37.44 40.40 -39.81
CA GLU A 81 -37.51 41.83 -40.13
C GLU A 81 -38.11 42.63 -38.96
N HIS A 82 -39.16 42.13 -38.33
CA HIS A 82 -39.77 42.75 -37.14
C HIS A 82 -38.91 42.64 -35.88
N GLN A 83 -38.03 41.65 -35.77
CA GLN A 83 -37.09 41.57 -34.65
C GLN A 83 -35.96 42.57 -34.76
N LEU A 84 -35.47 42.79 -35.99
CA LEU A 84 -34.37 43.70 -36.27
C LEU A 84 -34.84 45.16 -36.26
N SER A 85 -36.07 45.45 -36.69
CA SER A 85 -36.63 46.82 -36.72
C SER A 85 -37.40 47.19 -35.45
N CYS A 86 -37.41 48.47 -35.09
CA CYS A 86 -38.31 48.99 -34.06
C CYS A 86 -39.75 49.01 -34.59
N SER A 87 -40.73 48.50 -33.82
CA SER A 87 -42.11 48.24 -34.26
C SER A 87 -42.94 49.47 -34.69
N ASP A 88 -42.40 50.68 -34.59
CA ASP A 88 -43.07 51.93 -34.95
C ASP A 88 -42.90 52.34 -36.42
N THR A 89 -42.24 51.52 -37.24
CA THR A 89 -42.09 51.82 -38.67
C THR A 89 -43.36 51.48 -39.46
N LYS A 90 -44.15 52.50 -39.82
CA LYS A 90 -45.19 52.39 -40.86
C LYS A 90 -44.54 51.82 -42.15
N PRO A 91 -45.20 50.86 -42.85
CA PRO A 91 -44.65 50.31 -44.08
C PRO A 91 -44.39 51.45 -45.07
N ARG A 92 -43.14 51.57 -45.54
CA ARG A 92 -42.72 52.59 -46.51
C ARG A 92 -43.57 52.47 -47.78
N VAL A 93 -44.60 53.32 -47.89
CA VAL A 93 -45.36 53.51 -49.14
C VAL A 93 -44.41 54.15 -50.14
N ARG A 94 -43.99 53.37 -51.15
CA ARG A 94 -43.24 53.89 -52.30
C ARG A 94 -44.14 54.83 -53.10
N ARG A 95 -44.08 56.13 -52.76
CA ARG A 95 -44.14 57.32 -53.66
C ARG A 95 -44.71 58.52 -52.89
N SER A 96 -43.82 59.34 -52.35
CA SER A 96 -43.94 60.79 -52.41
C SER A 96 -42.52 61.37 -52.42
N LEU A 97 -42.12 61.94 -53.56
CA LEU A 97 -41.04 62.91 -53.58
C LEU A 97 -41.64 64.18 -52.97
N ASP A 98 -41.25 64.51 -51.74
CA ASP A 98 -41.36 65.89 -51.26
C ASP A 98 -39.99 66.35 -50.76
N SER A 99 -39.51 67.39 -51.43
CA SER A 99 -38.26 68.08 -51.24
C SER A 99 -38.41 69.14 -50.15
N SER A 100 -38.00 68.84 -48.92
CA SER A 100 -37.45 69.82 -47.96
C SER A 100 -37.28 69.20 -46.57
N SER A 101 -36.12 68.65 -46.31
CA SER A 101 -35.48 68.71 -44.99
C SER A 101 -34.04 68.26 -45.18
N THR A 102 -33.11 69.10 -44.76
CA THR A 102 -31.68 68.79 -44.65
C THR A 102 -31.50 67.37 -44.11
N PRO A 103 -30.88 66.44 -44.87
CA PRO A 103 -30.54 65.15 -44.32
C PRO A 103 -29.51 65.43 -43.23
N GLY A 104 -29.87 65.20 -41.97
CA GLY A 104 -28.85 64.82 -41.00
C GLY A 104 -27.98 63.71 -41.61
N PRO A 105 -26.70 63.59 -41.23
CA PRO A 105 -25.79 62.63 -41.87
C PRO A 105 -26.52 61.29 -41.96
N ILE A 106 -26.59 60.73 -43.17
CA ILE A 106 -27.21 59.43 -43.44
C ILE A 106 -26.46 58.42 -42.56
N SER A 107 -26.93 58.27 -41.33
CA SER A 107 -26.33 57.40 -40.35
C SER A 107 -27.00 56.05 -40.52
N TYR A 108 -26.21 55.00 -40.34
CA TYR A 108 -26.67 53.62 -40.40
C TYR A 108 -27.94 53.41 -39.52
N GLN A 109 -27.96 54.01 -38.33
CA GLN A 109 -29.11 53.97 -37.42
C GLN A 109 -30.40 54.60 -37.99
N ALA A 110 -30.30 55.69 -38.79
CA ALA A 110 -31.47 56.33 -39.39
C ALA A 110 -32.08 55.51 -40.56
N LEU A 111 -31.26 54.73 -41.25
CA LEU A 111 -31.70 53.90 -42.38
C LEU A 111 -32.34 52.58 -41.95
N PHE A 112 -31.76 51.93 -40.94
CA PHE A 112 -32.11 50.56 -40.54
C PHE A 112 -32.93 50.48 -39.25
N GLN A 113 -32.97 51.55 -38.44
CA GLN A 113 -33.81 51.67 -37.22
C GLN A 113 -33.80 50.40 -36.35
N GLU A 114 -32.59 49.94 -36.06
CA GLU A 114 -32.37 48.67 -35.38
C GLU A 114 -32.86 48.71 -33.94
N ASN A 115 -33.50 47.64 -33.50
CA ASN A 115 -33.96 47.50 -32.12
C ASN A 115 -32.80 47.07 -31.21
N TRP A 116 -31.95 48.02 -30.81
CA TRP A 116 -30.77 47.80 -29.96
C TRP A 116 -31.05 47.02 -28.67
N ASN A 117 -32.28 47.05 -28.14
CA ASN A 117 -32.67 46.27 -26.96
C ASN A 117 -32.70 44.75 -27.19
N ARG A 118 -32.69 44.30 -28.45
CA ARG A 118 -32.66 42.88 -28.84
C ARG A 118 -31.27 42.39 -29.25
N PHE A 119 -30.28 43.26 -29.25
CA PHE A 119 -28.89 42.89 -29.52
C PHE A 119 -28.20 42.53 -28.21
N CYS A 120 -27.35 41.51 -28.27
CA CYS A 120 -26.47 41.12 -27.17
C CYS A 120 -25.02 41.53 -27.51
N GLN A 121 -24.14 41.49 -26.52
CA GLN A 121 -22.70 41.69 -26.74
C GLN A 121 -22.13 40.49 -27.52
N ASP A 122 -21.00 40.71 -28.20
CA ASP A 122 -20.25 39.62 -28.84
C ASP A 122 -19.77 38.63 -27.77
N GLY A 123 -19.96 37.34 -28.01
CA GLY A 123 -19.66 36.27 -27.06
C GLY A 123 -20.67 36.10 -25.91
N ASP A 124 -21.78 36.85 -25.89
CA ASP A 124 -22.82 36.68 -24.87
C ASP A 124 -23.56 35.33 -25.04
N ILE A 125 -24.06 34.78 -23.94
CA ILE A 125 -24.82 33.51 -23.92
C ILE A 125 -26.09 33.61 -24.78
N ALA A 126 -26.67 34.81 -24.86
CA ALA A 126 -27.87 35.11 -25.64
C ALA A 126 -27.61 35.22 -27.15
N ALA A 127 -26.35 35.23 -27.59
CA ALA A 127 -26.01 35.32 -29.01
C ALA A 127 -26.52 34.09 -29.78
N ILE A 128 -26.97 34.31 -31.01
CA ILE A 128 -27.55 33.25 -31.85
C ILE A 128 -26.51 32.21 -32.30
N ASP A 129 -25.25 32.63 -32.33
CA ASP A 129 -24.05 31.85 -32.65
C ASP A 129 -23.30 31.40 -31.38
N SER A 130 -23.90 31.59 -30.19
CA SER A 130 -23.29 31.14 -28.94
C SER A 130 -23.19 29.60 -28.89
N PRO A 131 -22.23 29.05 -28.12
CA PRO A 131 -22.15 27.62 -27.86
C PRO A 131 -23.46 27.06 -27.27
N VAL A 132 -24.21 27.88 -26.53
CA VAL A 132 -25.49 27.50 -25.94
C VAL A 132 -26.59 27.39 -26.99
N ALA A 133 -26.65 28.31 -27.95
CA ALA A 133 -27.57 28.21 -29.08
C ALA A 133 -27.30 26.94 -29.90
N TYR A 134 -26.02 26.62 -30.13
CA TYR A 134 -25.61 25.36 -30.77
C TYR A 134 -26.01 24.12 -29.96
N LEU A 135 -25.74 24.09 -28.65
CA LEU A 135 -26.12 22.99 -27.77
C LEU A 135 -27.63 22.75 -27.77
N ARG A 136 -28.43 23.83 -27.72
CA ARG A 136 -29.89 23.76 -27.81
C ARG A 136 -30.35 23.15 -29.13
N ALA A 137 -29.77 23.59 -30.25
CA ALA A 137 -30.08 23.05 -31.56
C ALA A 137 -29.76 21.55 -31.63
N LEU A 138 -28.58 21.16 -31.12
CA LEU A 138 -28.15 19.76 -31.08
C LEU A 138 -29.07 18.88 -30.22
N TYR A 139 -29.50 19.38 -29.06
CA TYR A 139 -30.43 18.66 -28.18
C TYR A 139 -31.79 18.44 -28.85
N LEU A 140 -32.34 19.46 -29.52
CA LEU A 140 -33.60 19.34 -30.26
C LEU A 140 -33.48 18.37 -31.44
N PHE A 141 -32.35 18.42 -32.17
CA PHE A 141 -32.07 17.51 -33.27
C PHE A 141 -31.97 16.05 -32.79
N ALA A 142 -31.27 15.81 -31.69
CA ALA A 142 -31.18 14.47 -31.10
C ALA A 142 -32.56 13.91 -30.73
N ARG A 143 -33.44 14.74 -30.15
CA ARG A 143 -34.83 14.33 -29.84
C ARG A 143 -35.65 14.04 -31.09
N GLN A 144 -35.46 14.80 -32.17
CA GLN A 144 -36.12 14.53 -33.44
C GLN A 144 -35.71 13.16 -34.00
N LEU A 145 -34.42 12.81 -33.94
CA LEU A 145 -33.92 11.49 -34.35
C LEU A 145 -34.55 10.36 -33.53
N GLU A 146 -34.65 10.52 -32.21
CA GLU A 146 -35.26 9.53 -31.31
C GLU A 146 -36.76 9.31 -31.57
N ASN A 147 -37.47 10.37 -31.96
CA ASN A 147 -38.88 10.31 -32.34
C ASN A 147 -39.08 9.65 -33.71
N SER A 148 -38.13 9.84 -34.64
CA SER A 148 -38.20 9.24 -35.98
C SER A 148 -37.94 7.73 -36.02
N SER A 149 -37.26 7.18 -35.01
CA SER A 149 -36.93 5.75 -34.93
C SER A 149 -38.03 4.94 -34.26
N THR A 150 -38.46 3.87 -34.95
CA THR A 150 -39.47 2.89 -34.48
C THR A 150 -38.85 1.66 -33.81
N HIS A 151 -37.52 1.58 -33.68
CA HIS A 151 -36.85 0.38 -33.17
C HIS A 151 -37.14 0.18 -31.66
N PRO A 152 -37.57 -1.02 -31.21
CA PRO A 152 -37.97 -1.27 -29.82
C PRO A 152 -36.81 -1.14 -28.82
N GLY A 153 -35.58 -1.38 -29.25
CA GLY A 153 -34.35 -1.26 -28.44
C GLY A 153 -33.75 0.16 -28.33
N LYS A 154 -34.46 1.23 -28.72
CA LYS A 154 -33.89 2.58 -28.73
C LYS A 154 -33.49 3.07 -27.31
N ARG A 155 -32.25 3.55 -27.16
CA ARG A 155 -31.74 4.11 -25.89
C ARG A 155 -31.82 5.64 -25.93
N LEU A 156 -32.90 6.18 -25.36
CA LEU A 156 -33.17 7.61 -25.30
C LEU A 156 -32.03 8.38 -24.59
N LEU A 157 -31.75 9.59 -25.05
CA LEU A 157 -30.75 10.49 -24.48
C LEU A 157 -31.10 10.82 -23.03
N GLU A 158 -32.37 11.07 -22.75
CA GLU A 158 -32.88 11.33 -21.40
C GLU A 158 -32.65 10.13 -20.46
N LYS A 159 -32.69 8.89 -20.98
CA LYS A 159 -32.38 7.70 -20.18
C LYS A 159 -30.88 7.51 -19.96
N ARG A 160 -30.03 7.95 -20.90
CA ARG A 160 -28.56 7.81 -20.82
C ARG A 160 -27.91 8.92 -19.98
N ARG A 161 -28.45 10.13 -20.09
CA ARG A 161 -27.92 11.37 -19.51
C ARG A 161 -29.08 12.26 -19.05
N PRO A 162 -29.75 11.90 -17.94
CA PRO A 162 -30.86 12.69 -17.40
C PRO A 162 -30.43 14.09 -16.96
N ASP A 163 -29.16 14.24 -16.61
CA ASP A 163 -28.51 15.50 -16.20
C ASP A 163 -28.52 16.57 -17.31
N LEU A 164 -28.46 16.19 -18.59
CA LEU A 164 -28.47 17.16 -19.68
C LEU A 164 -29.80 17.93 -19.78
N LYS A 165 -30.91 17.32 -19.37
CA LYS A 165 -32.23 17.96 -19.38
C LYS A 165 -32.38 19.00 -18.26
N THR A 166 -31.74 18.77 -17.13
CA THR A 166 -31.80 19.65 -15.94
C THR A 166 -30.65 20.66 -15.88
N LEU A 167 -29.69 20.57 -16.81
CA LEU A 167 -28.55 21.48 -16.89
C LEU A 167 -29.00 22.93 -17.07
N VAL A 168 -28.69 23.78 -16.09
CA VAL A 168 -28.93 25.22 -16.16
C VAL A 168 -27.88 25.86 -17.07
N LEU A 169 -28.37 26.65 -18.03
CA LEU A 169 -27.53 27.35 -19.00
C LEU A 169 -27.27 28.77 -18.48
N ASP A 170 -26.09 28.98 -17.89
CA ASP A 170 -25.61 30.25 -17.37
C ASP A 170 -24.15 30.49 -17.82
N PRO A 171 -23.58 31.71 -17.62
CA PRO A 171 -22.21 31.99 -18.03
C PRO A 171 -21.18 31.06 -17.37
N HIS A 172 -21.44 30.58 -16.15
CA HIS A 172 -20.53 29.68 -15.43
C HIS A 172 -20.54 28.27 -16.03
N SER A 173 -21.72 27.70 -16.33
CA SER A 173 -21.84 26.38 -16.95
C SER A 173 -21.37 26.37 -18.41
N THR A 174 -21.40 27.51 -19.09
CA THR A 174 -20.99 27.66 -20.49
C THR A 174 -19.49 27.88 -20.65
N PHE A 175 -18.89 28.75 -19.84
CA PHE A 175 -17.52 29.24 -20.09
C PHE A 175 -16.50 28.82 -19.01
N ALA A 176 -16.93 28.34 -17.84
CA ALA A 176 -15.97 27.93 -16.82
C ALA A 176 -15.24 26.64 -17.22
N THR A 177 -13.91 26.71 -17.30
CA THR A 177 -13.06 25.55 -17.55
C THR A 177 -13.16 24.55 -16.41
N ARG A 178 -13.39 23.27 -16.73
CA ARG A 178 -13.43 22.17 -15.76
C ARG A 178 -12.66 20.94 -16.26
N PRO A 179 -12.04 20.15 -15.37
CA PRO A 179 -11.46 18.87 -15.76
C PRO A 179 -12.51 17.91 -16.32
N MET A 180 -12.22 17.30 -17.48
CA MET A 180 -13.14 16.33 -18.11
C MET A 180 -13.44 15.15 -17.18
N LEU A 181 -12.45 14.72 -16.39
CA LEU A 181 -12.59 13.58 -15.48
C LEU A 181 -13.62 13.82 -14.38
N ASP A 182 -13.77 15.07 -13.90
CA ASP A 182 -14.78 15.41 -12.89
C ASP A 182 -16.19 15.26 -13.45
N ILE A 183 -16.40 15.63 -14.72
CA ILE A 183 -17.68 15.44 -15.40
C ILE A 183 -18.00 13.94 -15.48
N ILE A 184 -17.02 13.12 -15.90
CA ILE A 184 -17.18 11.66 -15.99
C ILE A 184 -17.51 11.08 -14.62
N ASN A 185 -16.74 11.40 -13.58
CA ASN A 185 -16.94 10.89 -12.24
C ASN A 185 -18.29 11.31 -11.65
N ASN A 186 -18.72 12.55 -11.87
CA ASN A 186 -20.02 13.03 -11.41
C ASN A 186 -21.17 12.32 -12.14
N THR A 187 -21.08 12.14 -13.46
CA THR A 187 -22.08 11.38 -14.22
C THR A 187 -22.18 9.93 -13.75
N LEU A 188 -21.04 9.25 -13.54
CA LEU A 188 -21.02 7.88 -13.04
C LEU A 188 -21.57 7.80 -11.61
N ARG A 189 -21.18 8.73 -10.74
CA ARG A 189 -21.67 8.83 -9.36
C ARG A 189 -23.19 8.92 -9.32
N SER A 190 -23.79 9.88 -10.02
CA SER A 190 -25.23 10.08 -10.01
C SER A 190 -25.98 8.86 -10.50
N ASN A 191 -25.51 8.20 -11.56
CA ASN A 191 -26.14 6.98 -12.05
C ASN A 191 -26.07 5.83 -11.04
N ILE A 192 -24.94 5.66 -10.33
CA ILE A 192 -24.83 4.62 -9.31
C ILE A 192 -25.72 4.95 -8.11
N GLU A 193 -25.73 6.19 -7.64
CA GLU A 193 -26.57 6.64 -6.51
C GLU A 193 -28.06 6.42 -6.77
N THR A 194 -28.53 6.62 -8.00
CA THR A 194 -29.93 6.32 -8.36
C THR A 194 -30.29 4.83 -8.32
N SER A 195 -29.30 3.94 -8.34
CA SER A 195 -29.50 2.48 -8.33
C SER A 195 -29.27 1.84 -6.96
N LEU A 196 -28.80 2.61 -5.97
CA LEU A 196 -28.51 2.10 -4.63
C LEU A 196 -29.75 2.09 -3.74
N ASP A 197 -29.79 1.14 -2.81
CA ASP A 197 -30.84 1.05 -1.79
C ASP A 197 -30.73 2.21 -0.77
N ASP A 198 -31.87 2.59 -0.20
CA ASP A 198 -31.99 3.66 0.79
C ASP A 198 -31.06 3.41 1.99
N GLY A 199 -30.12 4.34 2.21
CA GLY A 199 -29.18 4.33 3.34
C GLY A 199 -27.75 3.83 3.02
N THR A 200 -27.53 3.24 1.85
CA THR A 200 -26.17 2.84 1.40
C THR A 200 -25.48 3.97 0.65
N THR A 201 -24.40 4.51 1.20
CA THR A 201 -23.62 5.53 0.46
C THR A 201 -22.76 4.87 -0.64
N LEU A 202 -22.47 5.62 -1.72
CA LEU A 202 -21.65 5.15 -2.86
C LEU A 202 -20.37 4.44 -2.43
N HIS A 203 -19.57 5.07 -1.58
CA HIS A 203 -18.27 4.53 -1.16
C HIS A 203 -18.40 3.24 -0.35
N GLN A 204 -19.51 3.05 0.35
CA GLN A 204 -19.79 1.81 1.07
C GLN A 204 -20.16 0.67 0.12
N ALA A 205 -20.92 0.98 -0.93
CA ALA A 205 -21.22 0.01 -1.98
C ALA A 205 -19.92 -0.43 -2.70
N LEU A 206 -19.07 0.51 -3.10
CA LEU A 206 -17.78 0.21 -3.75
C LEU A 206 -16.82 -0.60 -2.86
N ALA A 207 -16.81 -0.34 -1.55
CA ALA A 207 -16.00 -1.09 -0.60
C ALA A 207 -16.52 -2.52 -0.35
N SER A 208 -17.81 -2.80 -0.59
CA SER A 208 -18.43 -4.10 -0.34
C SER A 208 -18.64 -4.97 -1.59
N ALA A 209 -18.55 -4.35 -2.77
CA ALA A 209 -18.63 -5.00 -4.06
C ALA A 209 -17.38 -5.85 -4.34
N HIS A 210 -17.57 -7.00 -5.00
CA HIS A 210 -16.48 -7.90 -5.39
C HIS A 210 -16.32 -7.99 -6.92
N TYR A 211 -17.32 -7.60 -7.69
CA TYR A 211 -17.26 -7.54 -9.15
C TYR A 211 -17.50 -6.10 -9.63
N PRO A 212 -16.73 -5.60 -10.62
CA PRO A 212 -15.63 -6.24 -11.34
C PRO A 212 -14.39 -6.50 -10.45
N PHE A 213 -13.42 -7.25 -10.97
CA PHE A 213 -12.22 -7.69 -10.22
C PHE A 213 -11.32 -6.55 -9.70
N SER A 214 -11.51 -5.33 -10.20
CA SER A 214 -10.88 -4.11 -9.69
C SER A 214 -11.40 -3.67 -8.31
N LEU A 215 -12.55 -4.20 -7.86
CA LEU A 215 -13.13 -3.96 -6.54
C LEU A 215 -12.67 -5.03 -5.52
N PRO A 216 -12.80 -4.82 -4.20
CA PRO A 216 -13.38 -3.67 -3.50
C PRO A 216 -12.49 -2.42 -3.54
N TYR A 217 -13.12 -1.25 -3.58
CA TYR A 217 -12.46 0.05 -3.49
C TYR A 217 -12.89 0.80 -2.21
N ASP A 218 -11.92 1.04 -1.33
CA ASP A 218 -12.11 1.83 -0.10
C ASP A 218 -11.43 3.19 -0.25
N LEU A 219 -12.24 4.25 -0.32
CA LEU A 219 -11.76 5.62 -0.53
C LEU A 219 -10.81 6.07 0.59
N HIS A 220 -11.17 5.87 1.84
CA HIS A 220 -10.44 6.45 2.97
C HIS A 220 -9.12 5.72 3.20
N HIS A 221 -9.12 4.40 3.04
CA HIS A 221 -7.88 3.65 3.00
C HIS A 221 -6.98 4.10 1.83
N HIS A 222 -7.56 4.33 0.64
CA HIS A 222 -6.78 4.81 -0.51
C HIS A 222 -6.20 6.21 -0.28
N GLN A 223 -6.93 7.11 0.38
CA GLN A 223 -6.42 8.40 0.83
C GLN A 223 -5.20 8.24 1.77
N CYS A 224 -5.24 7.28 2.70
CA CYS A 224 -4.09 6.98 3.54
C CYS A 224 -2.87 6.55 2.73
N LEU A 225 -3.05 5.67 1.73
CA LEU A 225 -1.96 5.23 0.85
C LEU A 225 -1.37 6.37 0.03
N LEU A 226 -2.21 7.25 -0.52
CA LEU A 226 -1.77 8.41 -1.29
C LEU A 226 -1.04 9.43 -0.41
N GLY A 227 -1.56 9.71 0.79
CA GLY A 227 -0.96 10.67 1.71
C GLY A 227 0.38 10.21 2.31
N LEU A 228 0.56 8.88 2.44
CA LEU A 228 1.81 8.21 2.83
C LEU A 228 2.57 7.64 1.62
N GLY A 229 2.53 8.35 0.49
CA GLY A 229 3.18 7.97 -0.76
C GLY A 229 4.71 7.87 -0.71
N GLU A 230 5.38 7.99 -1.86
CA GLU A 230 6.82 7.76 -1.95
C GLU A 230 7.64 8.65 -1.00
N GLY A 231 8.62 8.04 -0.33
CA GLY A 231 9.49 8.71 0.65
C GLY A 231 8.92 8.83 2.07
N LYS A 232 7.63 8.54 2.28
CA LYS A 232 6.99 8.54 3.61
C LYS A 232 6.84 7.11 4.16
N PRO A 233 6.75 6.94 5.50
CA PRO A 233 6.53 5.62 6.09
C PRO A 233 5.18 5.05 5.70
N ALA A 234 5.12 3.73 5.47
CA ALA A 234 3.85 3.03 5.26
C ALA A 234 2.98 3.07 6.53
N LEU A 235 1.66 2.86 6.40
CA LEU A 235 0.74 2.93 7.54
C LEU A 235 1.14 1.98 8.69
N GLY A 236 1.44 0.71 8.37
CA GLY A 236 1.92 -0.26 9.37
C GLY A 236 3.33 0.05 9.92
N GLU A 237 4.14 0.80 9.19
CA GLU A 237 5.50 1.20 9.60
C GLU A 237 5.45 2.24 10.72
N VAL A 238 4.38 3.05 10.78
CA VAL A 238 4.16 4.03 11.86
C VAL A 238 4.25 3.35 13.22
N ASN A 239 3.62 2.18 13.40
CA ASN A 239 3.67 1.42 14.65
C ASN A 239 5.08 1.06 15.07
N TYR A 240 5.94 0.68 14.12
CA TYR A 240 7.34 0.36 14.37
C TYR A 240 8.18 1.61 14.71
N ARG A 241 7.91 2.75 14.06
CA ARG A 241 8.60 4.02 14.36
C ARG A 241 8.23 4.60 15.71
N ILE A 242 6.97 4.46 16.14
CA ILE A 242 6.46 4.98 17.41
C ILE A 242 6.29 3.93 18.50
N SER A 243 6.87 2.74 18.34
CA SER A 243 6.86 1.70 19.38
C SER A 243 7.65 2.17 20.61
N LEU A 244 7.07 2.09 21.82
CA LEU A 244 7.78 2.43 23.06
C LEU A 244 8.88 1.40 23.37
N LYS A 245 8.60 0.13 23.08
CA LYS A 245 9.56 -0.97 23.21
C LYS A 245 10.34 -1.14 21.91
N LEU A 246 11.65 -1.17 22.00
CA LEU A 246 12.57 -1.30 20.88
C LEU A 246 13.28 -2.66 20.89
N PRO A 247 13.86 -3.10 19.76
CA PRO A 247 14.54 -4.40 19.65
C PRO A 247 15.61 -4.69 20.71
N PHE A 248 16.26 -3.66 21.26
CA PHE A 248 17.25 -3.83 22.32
C PHE A 248 16.67 -4.01 23.74
N CYS A 249 15.34 -3.89 23.92
CA CYS A 249 14.71 -4.10 25.22
C CYS A 249 14.73 -5.59 25.62
N GLN A 250 15.06 -5.88 26.89
CA GLN A 250 15.25 -7.26 27.36
C GLN A 250 13.93 -8.04 27.55
N ASP A 251 12.80 -7.33 27.63
CA ASP A 251 11.48 -7.92 27.80
C ASP A 251 10.94 -8.44 26.45
N GLY A 252 11.45 -9.59 25.97
CA GLY A 252 10.94 -10.39 24.85
C GLY A 252 10.23 -9.61 23.72
N SER A 253 10.93 -9.39 22.60
CA SER A 253 10.53 -8.53 21.46
C SER A 253 9.02 -8.38 21.23
N THR A 254 8.47 -7.26 21.74
CA THR A 254 7.14 -6.72 21.41
C THR A 254 7.28 -5.48 20.51
N TYR A 255 8.36 -5.44 19.73
CA TYR A 255 8.65 -4.32 18.83
C TYR A 255 7.53 -4.13 17.81
N GLY A 256 7.04 -2.89 17.66
CA GLY A 256 5.89 -2.55 16.83
C GLY A 256 4.56 -2.55 17.59
N HIS A 257 4.56 -2.83 18.89
CA HIS A 257 3.36 -2.69 19.73
C HIS A 257 3.16 -1.22 20.16
N VAL A 258 1.99 -0.66 19.82
CA VAL A 258 1.57 0.68 20.26
C VAL A 258 0.23 0.57 20.97
N SER A 259 -0.88 0.74 20.24
CA SER A 259 -2.23 0.40 20.69
C SER A 259 -2.64 -1.00 20.21
N GLN A 260 -2.15 -1.39 19.03
CA GLN A 260 -2.38 -2.71 18.43
C GLN A 260 -1.13 -3.58 18.53
N SER A 261 -1.33 -4.89 18.37
CA SER A 261 -0.25 -5.87 18.30
C SER A 261 0.61 -5.68 17.03
N PRO A 262 1.88 -6.14 17.04
CA PRO A 262 2.73 -6.08 15.85
C PRO A 262 2.18 -6.90 14.67
N ILE A 263 1.34 -7.91 14.95
CA ILE A 263 0.63 -8.70 13.93
C ILE A 263 -0.26 -7.80 13.06
N GLU A 264 -1.03 -6.89 13.68
CA GLU A 264 -1.89 -5.98 12.92
C GLU A 264 -1.07 -4.95 12.14
N ALA A 265 0.02 -4.44 12.72
CA ALA A 265 0.96 -3.55 12.01
C ALA A 265 1.54 -4.22 10.75
N GLN A 266 1.98 -5.47 10.85
CA GLN A 266 2.50 -6.24 9.73
C GLN A 266 1.45 -6.48 8.64
N LYS A 267 0.18 -6.68 9.00
CA LYS A 267 -0.91 -6.76 8.01
C LYS A 267 -1.11 -5.43 7.27
N LEU A 268 -1.05 -4.31 7.99
CA LEU A 268 -1.17 -2.98 7.40
C LEU A 268 -0.01 -2.61 6.47
N LEU A 269 1.17 -3.23 6.63
CA LEU A 269 2.28 -3.07 5.68
C LEU A 269 1.95 -3.60 4.27
N SER A 270 0.93 -4.46 4.12
CA SER A 270 0.52 -5.00 2.80
C SER A 270 -0.15 -3.98 1.89
N GLY A 271 -0.52 -2.81 2.43
CA GLY A 271 -1.26 -1.79 1.66
C GLY A 271 -2.63 -2.27 1.16
N LEU A 272 -3.17 -3.35 1.73
CA LEU A 272 -4.49 -3.88 1.39
C LEU A 272 -5.56 -3.28 2.30
N SER A 273 -6.69 -2.85 1.73
CA SER A 273 -7.79 -2.28 2.50
C SER A 273 -8.46 -3.32 3.40
N PRO A 274 -9.20 -2.91 4.45
CA PRO A 274 -9.95 -3.84 5.30
C PRO A 274 -10.87 -4.77 4.50
N ALA A 275 -11.52 -4.26 3.46
CA ALA A 275 -12.38 -5.05 2.58
C ALA A 275 -11.59 -6.05 1.72
N GLN A 276 -10.42 -5.66 1.20
CA GLN A 276 -9.53 -6.55 0.45
C GLN A 276 -8.99 -7.67 1.34
N GLN A 277 -8.57 -7.33 2.56
CA GLN A 277 -8.12 -8.32 3.54
C GLN A 277 -9.25 -9.27 3.94
N ALA A 278 -10.46 -8.77 4.18
CA ALA A 278 -11.63 -9.60 4.49
C ALA A 278 -11.97 -10.57 3.34
N LEU A 279 -11.88 -10.12 2.09
CA LEU A 279 -12.07 -10.97 0.90
C LEU A 279 -11.04 -12.10 0.86
N LEU A 280 -9.76 -11.80 1.12
CA LEU A 280 -8.70 -12.80 1.11
C LEU A 280 -8.79 -13.79 2.27
N LEU A 281 -9.38 -13.41 3.41
CA LEU A 281 -9.53 -14.26 4.60
C LEU A 281 -10.85 -15.02 4.66
N ALA A 282 -11.79 -14.74 3.75
CA ALA A 282 -13.07 -15.44 3.69
C ALA A 282 -12.88 -16.97 3.53
N PRO A 283 -13.81 -17.81 4.00
CA PRO A 283 -13.75 -19.25 3.76
C PRO A 283 -13.77 -19.56 2.26
N LEU A 284 -13.14 -20.66 1.86
CA LEU A 284 -13.13 -21.08 0.45
C LEU A 284 -14.51 -21.57 0.03
N ALA A 285 -14.89 -21.30 -1.22
CA ALA A 285 -16.09 -21.86 -1.81
C ALA A 285 -15.98 -23.39 -1.95
N SER A 286 -17.11 -24.07 -1.82
CA SER A 286 -17.22 -25.53 -1.98
C SER A 286 -18.41 -25.90 -2.87
N GLU A 287 -18.53 -27.17 -3.25
CA GLU A 287 -19.70 -27.70 -3.96
C GLU A 287 -21.02 -27.44 -3.21
N PHE A 288 -20.98 -27.35 -1.89
CA PHE A 288 -22.16 -27.10 -1.04
C PHE A 288 -22.40 -25.61 -0.74
N ASP A 289 -21.38 -24.77 -0.89
CA ASP A 289 -21.45 -23.33 -0.62
C ASP A 289 -20.63 -22.54 -1.66
N PHE A 290 -21.29 -22.22 -2.78
CA PHE A 290 -20.69 -21.50 -3.92
C PHE A 290 -21.24 -20.07 -4.08
N LYS A 291 -22.16 -19.61 -3.21
CA LYS A 291 -22.77 -18.27 -3.31
C LYS A 291 -21.75 -17.13 -3.27
N VAL A 292 -20.63 -17.35 -2.58
CA VAL A 292 -19.51 -16.40 -2.56
C VAL A 292 -18.96 -16.16 -3.97
N LEU A 293 -18.97 -17.17 -4.84
CA LEU A 293 -18.53 -17.05 -6.23
C LEU A 293 -19.47 -16.21 -7.08
N GLU A 294 -20.79 -16.27 -6.83
CA GLU A 294 -21.77 -15.45 -7.54
C GLU A 294 -21.47 -13.97 -7.38
N LYS A 295 -21.20 -13.57 -6.14
CA LYS A 295 -20.78 -12.20 -5.81
C LYS A 295 -19.40 -11.87 -6.39
N ALA A 296 -18.44 -12.79 -6.33
CA ALA A 296 -17.07 -12.55 -6.79
C ALA A 296 -16.94 -12.41 -8.31
N TYR A 297 -17.68 -13.20 -9.08
CA TYR A 297 -17.67 -13.23 -10.55
C TYR A 297 -18.82 -12.44 -11.19
N GLY A 298 -19.79 -11.97 -10.40
CA GLY A 298 -20.92 -11.17 -10.88
C GLY A 298 -21.88 -11.96 -11.79
N THR A 299 -22.16 -13.22 -11.45
CA THR A 299 -23.01 -14.12 -12.24
C THR A 299 -23.79 -15.06 -11.34
N GLU A 300 -25.05 -15.36 -11.68
CA GLU A 300 -25.85 -16.40 -11.01
C GLU A 300 -25.54 -17.79 -11.60
N ASP A 301 -25.10 -17.87 -12.85
CA ASP A 301 -24.72 -19.11 -13.52
C ASP A 301 -23.21 -19.38 -13.35
N ILE A 302 -22.85 -20.04 -12.25
CA ILE A 302 -21.47 -20.40 -11.90
C ILE A 302 -20.95 -21.56 -12.75
N GLY A 303 -21.83 -22.43 -13.25
CA GLY A 303 -21.45 -23.56 -14.12
C GLY A 303 -20.76 -23.08 -15.41
N ARG A 304 -21.16 -21.91 -15.92
CA ARG A 304 -20.54 -21.26 -17.07
C ARG A 304 -19.12 -20.76 -16.86
N LEU A 305 -18.60 -20.70 -15.63
CA LEU A 305 -17.17 -20.40 -15.40
C LEU A 305 -16.25 -21.47 -16.02
N GLY A 306 -16.77 -22.65 -16.35
CA GLY A 306 -16.04 -23.66 -17.11
C GLY A 306 -15.81 -23.31 -18.58
N ASP A 307 -16.55 -22.35 -19.15
CA ASP A 307 -16.36 -21.83 -20.51
C ASP A 307 -15.24 -20.79 -20.50
N PHE A 308 -14.22 -21.01 -21.33
CA PHE A 308 -13.05 -20.16 -21.41
C PHE A 308 -13.36 -18.71 -21.80
N THR A 309 -14.31 -18.50 -22.72
CA THR A 309 -14.66 -17.15 -23.19
C THR A 309 -15.39 -16.39 -22.10
N PHE A 310 -16.38 -17.02 -21.48
CA PHE A 310 -17.13 -16.44 -20.38
C PHE A 310 -16.22 -16.15 -19.17
N PHE A 311 -15.33 -17.07 -18.81
CA PHE A 311 -14.38 -16.87 -17.74
C PHE A 311 -13.48 -15.65 -17.96
N LYS A 312 -12.98 -15.46 -19.19
CA LYS A 312 -12.17 -14.28 -19.54
C LYS A 312 -12.96 -12.98 -19.44
N GLU A 313 -14.21 -12.97 -19.91
CA GLU A 313 -15.08 -11.80 -19.79
C GLU A 313 -15.32 -11.40 -18.33
N ARG A 314 -15.51 -12.38 -17.44
CA ARG A 314 -15.73 -12.12 -16.00
C ARG A 314 -14.47 -11.71 -15.23
N THR A 315 -13.32 -12.23 -15.61
CA THR A 315 -12.05 -11.94 -14.92
C THR A 315 -11.30 -10.74 -15.52
N GLY A 316 -11.57 -10.39 -16.77
CA GLY A 316 -10.82 -9.38 -17.52
C GLY A 316 -9.42 -9.85 -17.97
N LEU A 317 -9.12 -11.14 -17.86
CA LEU A 317 -7.81 -11.69 -18.24
C LEU A 317 -7.69 -11.93 -19.74
N THR A 318 -6.49 -11.67 -20.26
CA THR A 318 -6.09 -12.08 -21.61
C THR A 318 -5.81 -13.58 -21.67
N THR A 319 -5.81 -14.17 -22.88
CA THR A 319 -5.46 -15.60 -23.07
C THR A 319 -4.08 -15.90 -22.49
N GLU A 320 -3.10 -15.04 -22.76
CA GLU A 320 -1.74 -15.17 -22.26
C GLU A 320 -1.68 -15.16 -20.72
N GLN A 321 -2.43 -14.26 -20.07
CA GLN A 321 -2.51 -14.22 -18.61
C GLN A 321 -3.17 -15.47 -18.01
N VAL A 322 -4.14 -16.07 -18.70
CA VAL A 322 -4.73 -17.35 -18.25
C VAL A 322 -3.72 -18.49 -18.39
N GLU A 323 -2.95 -18.55 -19.48
CA GLU A 323 -1.87 -19.53 -19.62
C GLU A 323 -0.78 -19.37 -18.54
N GLN A 324 -0.44 -18.12 -18.19
CA GLN A 324 0.48 -17.80 -17.08
C GLN A 324 -0.09 -18.25 -15.73
N LEU A 325 -1.35 -17.96 -15.45
CA LEU A 325 -2.05 -18.36 -14.22
C LEU A 325 -2.05 -19.88 -14.04
N LEU A 326 -2.25 -20.62 -15.13
CA LEU A 326 -2.29 -22.09 -15.13
C LEU A 326 -0.90 -22.74 -15.23
N ALA A 327 0.17 -21.97 -15.42
CA ALA A 327 1.51 -22.47 -15.77
C ALA A 327 1.47 -23.48 -16.93
N HIS A 328 0.72 -23.14 -18.00
CA HIS A 328 0.46 -24.01 -19.14
C HIS A 328 1.28 -23.63 -20.38
N GLY A 329 1.55 -24.61 -21.25
CA GLY A 329 2.26 -24.40 -22.51
C GLY A 329 3.67 -23.85 -22.31
N ARG A 330 3.94 -22.66 -22.87
CA ARG A 330 5.24 -21.96 -22.71
C ARG A 330 5.53 -21.50 -21.27
N TYR A 331 4.51 -21.43 -20.43
CA TYR A 331 4.63 -21.04 -19.02
C TYR A 331 4.76 -22.23 -18.08
N SER A 332 4.90 -23.46 -18.60
CA SER A 332 5.17 -24.61 -17.76
C SER A 332 6.53 -24.47 -17.07
N PRO A 333 6.63 -24.84 -15.77
CA PRO A 333 7.83 -24.63 -14.99
C PRO A 333 8.97 -25.51 -15.51
N CYS A 334 10.08 -24.89 -15.87
CA CYS A 334 11.34 -25.57 -16.15
C CYS A 334 12.06 -25.81 -14.83
N ILE A 335 12.06 -27.07 -14.38
CA ILE A 335 12.72 -27.48 -13.13
C ILE A 335 14.21 -27.67 -13.40
N SER A 336 15.06 -27.15 -12.52
CA SER A 336 16.49 -27.40 -12.55
C SER A 336 16.78 -28.90 -12.49
N THR A 337 17.56 -29.39 -13.45
CA THR A 337 17.97 -30.81 -13.54
C THR A 337 18.95 -31.22 -12.44
N HIS A 338 19.50 -30.27 -11.68
CA HIS A 338 20.57 -30.49 -10.70
C HIS A 338 20.22 -29.85 -9.36
N ASN A 339 18.97 -29.99 -8.91
CA ASN A 339 18.52 -29.53 -7.61
C ASN A 339 18.59 -30.65 -6.55
N PRO A 340 18.67 -30.30 -5.25
CA PRO A 340 18.48 -31.23 -4.16
C PRO A 340 17.05 -31.79 -4.19
N PRO A 341 16.80 -32.98 -3.60
CA PRO A 341 15.46 -33.50 -3.44
C PRO A 341 14.55 -32.47 -2.73
N SER A 342 13.42 -32.18 -3.35
CA SER A 342 12.43 -31.19 -2.88
C SER A 342 11.18 -31.88 -2.34
N THR A 343 10.51 -31.22 -1.39
CA THR A 343 9.18 -31.63 -0.89
C THR A 343 8.02 -31.13 -1.76
N ARG A 344 8.29 -30.50 -2.91
CA ARG A 344 7.26 -29.89 -3.78
C ARG A 344 6.77 -30.86 -4.85
N VAL A 345 5.44 -31.00 -4.94
CA VAL A 345 4.76 -31.81 -5.96
C VAL A 345 4.41 -30.99 -7.20
N HIS A 346 4.05 -29.71 -7.03
CA HIS A 346 3.68 -28.80 -8.11
C HIS A 346 4.46 -27.49 -8.00
N GLN A 347 4.81 -26.88 -9.14
CA GLN A 347 5.46 -25.57 -9.24
C GLN A 347 4.71 -24.68 -10.24
N GLY A 348 4.71 -23.37 -10.02
CA GLY A 348 4.14 -22.37 -10.94
C GLY A 348 2.65 -22.08 -10.75
N ALA A 349 1.83 -23.08 -10.41
CA ALA A 349 0.40 -22.94 -10.17
C ALA A 349 -0.08 -23.74 -8.94
N ALA A 350 0.78 -23.96 -7.94
CA ALA A 350 0.48 -24.85 -6.83
C ALA A 350 -0.65 -24.32 -5.92
N TYR A 351 -0.76 -23.01 -5.70
CA TYR A 351 -1.80 -22.43 -4.86
C TYR A 351 -3.20 -22.64 -5.44
N ILE A 352 -3.39 -22.40 -6.74
CA ILE A 352 -4.71 -22.52 -7.39
C ILE A 352 -5.16 -23.97 -7.49
N ASN A 353 -4.22 -24.91 -7.58
CA ASN A 353 -4.50 -26.34 -7.62
C ASN A 353 -4.84 -26.91 -6.23
N GLY A 354 -4.49 -26.18 -5.16
CA GLY A 354 -4.75 -26.58 -3.79
C GLY A 354 -3.86 -27.76 -3.32
N PRO A 355 -4.12 -28.28 -2.12
CA PRO A 355 -3.28 -29.31 -1.52
C PRO A 355 -3.54 -30.73 -2.04
N ASN A 356 -4.63 -30.93 -2.79
CA ASN A 356 -5.03 -32.25 -3.26
C ASN A 356 -4.12 -32.74 -4.39
N ALA A 357 -3.70 -34.01 -4.33
CA ALA A 357 -2.93 -34.67 -5.39
C ALA A 357 -3.76 -34.99 -6.66
N SER A 358 -4.87 -34.28 -6.86
CA SER A 358 -5.68 -34.40 -8.08
C SER A 358 -4.97 -33.77 -9.26
N ALA A 359 -5.31 -34.21 -10.47
CA ALA A 359 -4.75 -33.64 -11.69
C ALA A 359 -4.92 -32.11 -11.71
N ALA A 360 -3.90 -31.41 -12.21
CA ALA A 360 -3.90 -29.95 -12.25
C ALA A 360 -5.04 -29.41 -13.13
N LEU A 361 -5.47 -28.18 -12.86
CA LEU A 361 -6.43 -27.46 -13.69
C LEU A 361 -5.77 -27.20 -15.05
N THR A 362 -6.36 -27.73 -16.11
CA THR A 362 -5.80 -27.64 -17.47
C THR A 362 -6.75 -26.92 -18.41
N LEU A 363 -6.18 -26.19 -19.36
CA LEU A 363 -6.94 -25.64 -20.47
C LEU A 363 -7.16 -26.76 -21.52
N GLU A 364 -8.42 -27.13 -21.74
CA GLU A 364 -8.80 -28.08 -22.77
C GLU A 364 -9.13 -27.33 -24.06
N THR A 365 -8.24 -27.42 -25.04
CA THR A 365 -8.41 -26.78 -26.36
C THR A 365 -9.17 -27.66 -27.36
N ASN A 366 -9.42 -28.92 -27.01
CA ASN A 366 -10.11 -29.90 -27.87
C ASN A 366 -11.64 -29.82 -27.74
N THR A 367 -12.15 -29.11 -26.74
CA THR A 367 -13.58 -28.84 -26.55
C THR A 367 -13.99 -27.62 -27.37
N ASN A 368 -15.21 -27.62 -27.91
CA ASN A 368 -15.76 -26.50 -28.67
C ASN A 368 -17.06 -26.03 -27.99
N PRO A 369 -17.06 -24.91 -27.24
CA PRO A 369 -15.94 -23.99 -26.98
C PRO A 369 -14.86 -24.56 -26.03
N PRO A 370 -13.62 -24.01 -26.06
CA PRO A 370 -12.55 -24.42 -25.15
C PRO A 370 -12.98 -24.20 -23.69
N GLY A 371 -12.51 -25.08 -22.81
CA GLY A 371 -12.93 -25.09 -21.41
C GLY A 371 -11.84 -25.51 -20.44
N PHE A 372 -12.21 -25.67 -19.18
CA PHE A 372 -11.29 -26.11 -18.12
C PHE A 372 -11.55 -27.57 -17.72
N GLY A 373 -10.49 -28.38 -17.81
CA GLY A 373 -10.43 -29.74 -17.26
C GLY A 373 -10.04 -29.73 -15.78
N ASN A 374 -10.51 -30.70 -14.99
CA ASN A 374 -10.28 -30.78 -13.54
C ASN A 374 -10.75 -29.54 -12.74
N LYS A 375 -11.79 -28.86 -13.24
CA LYS A 375 -12.39 -27.69 -12.59
C LYS A 375 -13.11 -28.05 -11.28
N SER A 376 -13.08 -27.12 -10.32
CA SER A 376 -13.89 -27.16 -9.10
C SER A 376 -14.19 -25.73 -8.64
N TYR A 377 -15.26 -25.56 -7.85
CA TYR A 377 -15.58 -24.24 -7.29
C TYR A 377 -14.50 -23.72 -6.34
N GLU A 378 -13.85 -24.61 -5.58
CA GLU A 378 -12.70 -24.24 -4.75
C GLU A 378 -11.55 -23.65 -5.60
N ARG A 379 -11.25 -24.24 -6.76
CA ARG A 379 -10.21 -23.75 -7.67
C ARG A 379 -10.58 -22.38 -8.24
N PHE A 380 -11.83 -22.16 -8.62
CA PHE A 380 -12.30 -20.84 -9.05
C PHE A 380 -12.24 -19.78 -7.93
N ASP A 381 -12.45 -20.16 -6.67
CA ASP A 381 -12.26 -19.22 -5.55
C ASP A 381 -10.77 -18.89 -5.33
N ARG A 382 -9.90 -19.89 -5.39
CA ARG A 382 -8.44 -19.65 -5.32
C ARG A 382 -7.96 -18.76 -6.47
N ILE A 383 -8.49 -18.98 -7.68
CA ILE A 383 -8.20 -18.14 -8.84
C ILE A 383 -8.62 -16.69 -8.60
N GLN A 384 -9.83 -16.43 -8.08
CA GLN A 384 -10.24 -15.04 -7.89
C GLN A 384 -9.34 -14.30 -6.89
N ARG A 385 -8.86 -14.98 -5.84
CA ARG A 385 -7.88 -14.41 -4.90
C ARG A 385 -6.51 -14.21 -5.54
N MET A 386 -6.03 -15.17 -6.33
CA MET A 386 -4.75 -15.09 -7.04
C MET A 386 -4.73 -13.92 -8.05
N VAL A 387 -5.79 -13.78 -8.85
CA VAL A 387 -5.92 -12.70 -9.84
C VAL A 387 -5.96 -11.34 -9.18
N ARG A 388 -6.71 -11.19 -8.09
CA ARG A 388 -6.76 -9.93 -7.32
C ARG A 388 -5.42 -9.58 -6.70
N LEU A 389 -4.75 -10.54 -6.05
CA LEU A 389 -3.41 -10.32 -5.49
C LEU A 389 -2.40 -9.95 -6.57
N HIS A 390 -2.45 -10.60 -7.74
CA HIS A 390 -1.63 -10.23 -8.90
C HIS A 390 -1.86 -8.76 -9.29
N GLN A 391 -3.12 -8.34 -9.41
CA GLN A 391 -3.46 -6.96 -9.78
C GLN A 391 -3.08 -5.94 -8.71
N TRP A 392 -3.30 -6.23 -7.43
CA TRP A 392 -3.03 -5.30 -6.32
C TRP A 392 -1.54 -5.15 -6.02
N THR A 393 -0.75 -6.22 -6.18
CA THR A 393 0.68 -6.23 -5.85
C THR A 393 1.59 -6.01 -7.06
N GLY A 394 1.07 -6.22 -8.27
CA GLY A 394 1.85 -6.21 -9.52
C GLY A 394 2.84 -7.37 -9.65
N ILE A 395 2.74 -8.41 -8.82
CA ILE A 395 3.65 -9.57 -8.85
C ILE A 395 3.19 -10.56 -9.92
N PRO A 396 4.06 -11.04 -10.83
CA PRO A 396 3.71 -12.07 -11.82
C PRO A 396 3.19 -13.37 -11.20
N PHE A 397 2.27 -14.06 -11.88
CA PHE A 397 1.58 -15.25 -11.34
C PHE A 397 2.52 -16.32 -10.78
N ALA A 398 3.56 -16.71 -11.52
CA ALA A 398 4.49 -17.76 -11.08
C ALA A 398 5.27 -17.38 -9.82
N GLU A 399 5.69 -16.11 -9.72
CA GLU A 399 6.42 -15.59 -8.56
C GLU A 399 5.50 -15.42 -7.35
N LEU A 400 4.26 -14.98 -7.58
CA LEU A 400 3.23 -14.86 -6.55
C LEU A 400 2.85 -16.25 -6.02
N ASP A 401 2.73 -17.25 -6.88
CA ASP A 401 2.51 -18.65 -6.49
C ASP A 401 3.64 -19.14 -5.58
N ALA A 402 4.90 -18.96 -6.00
CA ALA A 402 6.06 -19.35 -5.20
C ALA A 402 6.08 -18.66 -3.82
N LEU A 403 5.77 -17.36 -3.77
CA LEU A 403 5.69 -16.57 -2.55
C LEU A 403 4.58 -17.09 -1.61
N LEU A 404 3.36 -17.21 -2.10
CA LEU A 404 2.20 -17.63 -1.30
C LEU A 404 2.35 -19.05 -0.78
N VAL A 405 2.78 -19.98 -1.64
CA VAL A 405 2.96 -21.39 -1.28
C VAL A 405 4.05 -21.55 -0.21
N ASN A 406 5.13 -20.77 -0.29
CA ASN A 406 6.18 -20.78 0.72
C ASN A 406 5.71 -20.25 2.06
N ILE A 407 4.93 -19.16 2.05
CA ILE A 407 4.35 -18.60 3.28
C ILE A 407 3.44 -19.64 3.95
N LEU A 408 2.53 -20.24 3.18
CA LEU A 408 1.59 -21.25 3.68
C LEU A 408 2.31 -22.50 4.23
N ARG A 409 3.36 -22.97 3.53
CA ARG A 409 4.16 -24.12 3.99
C ARG A 409 4.98 -23.81 5.23
N SER A 410 5.54 -22.61 5.33
CA SER A 410 6.31 -22.17 6.51
C SER A 410 5.48 -22.17 7.79
N GLU A 411 4.19 -21.88 7.67
CA GLU A 411 3.24 -21.96 8.78
C GLU A 411 2.82 -23.41 9.11
N GLY A 412 3.06 -24.37 8.21
CA GLY A 412 2.51 -25.73 8.29
C GLY A 412 1.04 -25.82 7.84
N ASN A 413 0.56 -24.86 7.04
CA ASN A 413 -0.81 -24.81 6.55
C ASN A 413 -1.02 -25.80 5.39
N THR A 414 -1.47 -27.01 5.73
CA THR A 414 -1.74 -28.08 4.76
C THR A 414 -3.00 -27.85 3.92
N ALA A 415 -3.94 -27.02 4.38
CA ALA A 415 -5.14 -26.67 3.62
C ALA A 415 -4.87 -25.64 2.51
N MET A 416 -3.70 -24.99 2.55
CA MET A 416 -3.30 -23.90 1.66
C MET A 416 -4.33 -22.76 1.62
N THR A 417 -4.94 -22.42 2.77
CA THR A 417 -5.91 -21.32 2.91
C THR A 417 -5.23 -20.06 3.43
N PHE A 418 -5.61 -18.89 2.94
CA PHE A 418 -5.05 -17.64 3.45
C PHE A 418 -5.55 -17.32 4.86
N ASN A 419 -4.66 -16.75 5.66
CA ASN A 419 -4.92 -16.35 7.03
C ASN A 419 -4.13 -15.09 7.40
N ALA A 420 -4.16 -14.70 8.69
CA ALA A 420 -3.44 -13.53 9.18
C ALA A 420 -1.93 -13.59 8.88
N ASN A 421 -1.30 -14.75 9.00
CA ASN A 421 0.13 -14.93 8.72
C ASN A 421 0.47 -14.72 7.24
N THR A 422 -0.45 -15.09 6.34
CA THR A 422 -0.31 -14.77 4.91
C THR A 422 -0.23 -13.25 4.68
N LEU A 423 -1.14 -12.50 5.29
CA LEU A 423 -1.18 -11.04 5.17
C LEU A 423 0.02 -10.36 5.83
N ARG A 424 0.47 -10.85 7.00
CA ARG A 424 1.70 -10.37 7.68
C ARG A 424 2.92 -10.53 6.77
N ALA A 425 3.10 -11.72 6.19
CA ALA A 425 4.23 -11.99 5.33
C ALA A 425 4.20 -11.18 4.03
N LEU A 426 3.02 -11.00 3.41
CA LEU A 426 2.86 -10.10 2.26
C LEU A 426 3.19 -8.64 2.62
N GLY A 427 2.82 -8.19 3.82
CA GLY A 427 3.13 -6.85 4.29
C GLY A 427 4.63 -6.63 4.53
N VAL A 428 5.28 -7.53 5.26
CA VAL A 428 6.73 -7.47 5.46
C VAL A 428 7.49 -7.62 4.14
N TYR A 429 7.00 -8.44 3.21
CA TYR A 429 7.54 -8.48 1.84
C TYR A 429 7.47 -7.11 1.16
N GLN A 430 6.32 -6.43 1.17
CA GLN A 430 6.20 -5.12 0.54
C GLN A 430 7.11 -4.07 1.18
N TYR A 431 7.25 -4.11 2.51
CA TYR A 431 8.18 -3.25 3.24
C TYR A 431 9.63 -3.51 2.81
N MET A 432 10.07 -4.77 2.81
CA MET A 432 11.44 -5.15 2.40
C MET A 432 11.70 -4.92 0.91
N LYS A 433 10.68 -5.08 0.04
CA LYS A 433 10.76 -4.77 -1.39
C LYS A 433 11.04 -3.28 -1.60
N ARG A 434 10.30 -2.42 -0.89
CA ARG A 434 10.44 -0.95 -0.99
C ARG A 434 11.82 -0.49 -0.52
N ARG A 435 12.35 -1.10 0.53
CA ARG A 435 13.55 -0.63 1.22
C ARG A 435 14.85 -1.28 0.75
N HIS A 436 14.81 -2.57 0.43
CA HIS A 436 15.98 -3.38 0.07
C HIS A 436 15.90 -4.01 -1.32
N GLY A 437 14.82 -3.79 -2.07
CA GLY A 437 14.68 -4.29 -3.45
C GLY A 437 14.57 -5.81 -3.56
N ILE A 438 14.15 -6.51 -2.51
CA ILE A 438 14.04 -7.98 -2.53
C ILE A 438 12.97 -8.47 -3.51
N THR A 439 13.28 -9.48 -4.30
CA THR A 439 12.33 -10.08 -5.26
C THR A 439 11.36 -11.03 -4.54
N PRO A 440 10.19 -11.35 -5.14
CA PRO A 440 9.24 -12.29 -4.52
C PRO A 440 9.86 -13.66 -4.25
N GLU A 441 10.63 -14.22 -5.20
CA GLU A 441 11.28 -15.53 -5.05
C GLU A 441 12.38 -15.53 -3.97
N GLU A 442 13.14 -14.43 -3.85
CA GLU A 442 14.11 -14.26 -2.78
C GLU A 442 13.43 -14.24 -1.42
N PHE A 443 12.37 -13.43 -1.24
CA PHE A 443 11.61 -13.36 0.00
C PHE A 443 10.91 -14.68 0.33
N ALA A 444 10.37 -15.37 -0.68
CA ALA A 444 9.81 -16.71 -0.52
C ALA A 444 10.84 -17.67 0.08
N SER A 445 12.10 -17.56 -0.35
CA SER A 445 13.22 -18.37 0.16
C SER A 445 13.67 -17.95 1.56
N LEU A 446 13.36 -16.72 1.98
CA LEU A 446 13.56 -16.29 3.37
C LEU A 446 12.55 -16.94 4.32
N VAL A 447 11.40 -17.38 3.82
CA VAL A 447 10.32 -17.93 4.64
C VAL A 447 10.26 -19.47 4.57
N HIS A 448 10.63 -20.08 3.44
CA HIS A 448 10.64 -21.54 3.29
C HIS A 448 11.73 -21.97 2.30
N GLU A 449 11.54 -23.10 1.60
CA GLU A 449 12.43 -23.62 0.56
C GLU A 449 12.62 -22.68 -0.62
N MET A 450 13.82 -22.65 -1.19
CA MET A 450 14.14 -21.88 -2.39
C MET A 450 13.47 -22.47 -3.64
N PRO A 451 12.90 -21.65 -4.56
CA PRO A 451 12.35 -22.12 -5.83
C PRO A 451 13.41 -22.81 -6.71
N THR A 452 13.10 -24.02 -7.16
CA THR A 452 13.98 -24.83 -8.02
C THR A 452 13.53 -24.91 -9.47
N GLY A 453 12.39 -24.32 -9.80
CA GLY A 453 11.91 -24.13 -11.16
C GLY A 453 11.45 -22.70 -11.39
N ALA A 454 11.39 -22.31 -12.66
CA ALA A 454 10.89 -21.02 -13.11
C ALA A 454 10.10 -21.23 -14.42
N CYS A 455 9.20 -20.30 -14.71
CA CYS A 455 8.40 -20.36 -15.94
C CYS A 455 9.10 -19.62 -17.08
N VAL A 456 8.80 -20.00 -18.33
CA VAL A 456 9.36 -19.39 -19.57
C VAL A 456 10.87 -19.65 -19.69
N GLU A 457 11.67 -18.64 -20.05
CA GLU A 457 13.12 -18.69 -20.26
C GLU A 457 13.90 -18.21 -19.02
N ARG A 458 13.21 -17.96 -17.90
CA ARG A 458 13.89 -17.57 -16.65
C ARG A 458 14.66 -18.73 -16.08
N VAL A 459 15.86 -18.44 -15.59
CA VAL A 459 16.65 -19.38 -14.81
C VAL A 459 16.04 -19.46 -13.41
N PRO A 460 15.80 -20.66 -12.84
CA PRO A 460 15.30 -20.79 -11.46
C PRO A 460 16.22 -20.13 -10.43
N LEU A 461 15.67 -19.61 -9.32
CA LEU A 461 16.47 -18.96 -8.29
C LEU A 461 17.60 -19.85 -7.77
N PHE A 462 17.34 -21.15 -7.58
CA PHE A 462 18.38 -22.12 -7.22
C PHE A 462 19.58 -22.09 -8.19
N ASP A 463 19.31 -22.07 -9.49
CA ASP A 463 20.35 -22.08 -10.50
C ASP A 463 21.06 -20.72 -10.63
N GLN A 464 20.34 -19.62 -10.42
CA GLN A 464 20.92 -18.27 -10.38
C GLN A 464 21.96 -18.12 -9.26
N VAL A 465 21.75 -18.81 -8.13
CA VAL A 465 22.64 -18.77 -6.97
C VAL A 465 23.76 -19.79 -7.10
N PHE A 466 23.43 -21.07 -7.22
CA PHE A 466 24.41 -22.15 -7.08
C PHE A 466 24.99 -22.65 -8.41
N ASN A 467 24.27 -22.50 -9.52
CA ASN A 467 24.71 -22.99 -10.83
C ASN A 467 25.26 -21.91 -11.78
N ARG A 468 25.45 -20.67 -11.29
CA ARG A 468 25.87 -19.51 -12.11
C ARG A 468 27.23 -19.68 -12.75
N THR A 469 28.24 -20.08 -11.98
CA THR A 469 29.65 -20.02 -12.42
C THR A 469 30.10 -21.32 -13.09
N ARG A 470 29.42 -22.46 -12.88
CA ARG A 470 29.82 -23.81 -13.36
C ARG A 470 31.30 -24.17 -13.11
N LEU A 471 31.98 -23.44 -12.21
CA LEU A 471 33.42 -23.59 -11.94
C LEU A 471 33.72 -24.82 -11.10
N LEU A 472 32.77 -25.22 -10.26
CA LEU A 472 32.88 -26.38 -9.37
C LEU A 472 32.00 -27.52 -9.87
N GLU A 473 32.48 -28.74 -9.67
CA GLU A 473 31.75 -29.95 -9.99
C GLU A 473 30.54 -30.10 -9.06
N ARG A 474 29.35 -30.28 -9.65
CA ARG A 474 28.07 -30.30 -8.92
C ARG A 474 27.98 -31.52 -8.00
N PRO A 475 27.38 -31.39 -6.80
CA PRO A 475 27.05 -32.54 -5.96
C PRO A 475 26.05 -33.48 -6.66
N ALA A 476 26.18 -34.78 -6.43
CA ALA A 476 25.23 -35.77 -6.93
C ALA A 476 24.05 -35.89 -5.94
N TRP A 477 23.01 -35.09 -6.14
CA TRP A 477 21.81 -34.98 -5.28
C TRP A 477 20.88 -36.22 -5.24
N LYS A 478 21.43 -37.43 -5.36
CA LYS A 478 20.65 -38.66 -5.62
C LYS A 478 19.72 -39.05 -4.47
N GLN A 479 20.09 -38.79 -3.21
CA GLN A 479 19.30 -39.06 -2.00
C GLN A 479 19.67 -38.09 -0.86
N ALA A 480 18.72 -37.83 0.06
CA ALA A 480 18.95 -36.99 1.24
C ALA A 480 19.77 -37.75 2.30
N THR A 481 21.08 -37.86 2.08
CA THR A 481 22.05 -38.36 3.07
C THR A 481 22.44 -37.27 4.06
N ASP A 482 22.97 -37.65 5.21
CA ASP A 482 23.46 -36.68 6.20
C ASP A 482 24.62 -35.87 5.61
N LEU A 483 24.62 -34.55 5.86
CA LEU A 483 25.68 -33.65 5.41
C LEU A 483 26.74 -33.57 6.51
N ASP A 484 27.90 -34.17 6.25
CA ASP A 484 29.07 -34.07 7.12
C ASP A 484 29.86 -32.77 6.82
N ILE A 485 30.39 -32.14 7.87
CA ILE A 485 31.28 -30.98 7.75
C ILE A 485 32.58 -31.36 7.00
N ALA A 486 32.94 -32.64 6.99
CA ALA A 486 34.07 -33.16 6.21
C ALA A 486 33.82 -33.21 4.69
N ASP A 487 32.57 -33.04 4.20
CA ASP A 487 32.26 -33.03 2.77
C ASP A 487 32.63 -31.69 2.10
N LEU A 488 33.94 -31.51 1.94
CA LEU A 488 34.56 -30.31 1.36
C LEU A 488 34.04 -29.99 -0.04
N LYS A 489 33.64 -30.99 -0.85
CA LYS A 489 33.16 -30.78 -2.22
C LYS A 489 31.80 -30.09 -2.19
N THR A 490 30.86 -30.62 -1.41
CA THR A 490 29.51 -30.05 -1.28
C THR A 490 29.56 -28.68 -0.62
N LEU A 491 30.34 -28.53 0.46
CA LEU A 491 30.49 -27.25 1.14
C LEU A 491 31.16 -26.19 0.26
N SER A 492 32.18 -26.54 -0.52
CA SER A 492 32.81 -25.60 -1.45
C SER A 492 31.85 -25.13 -2.54
N TYR A 493 31.01 -26.04 -3.06
CA TYR A 493 29.95 -25.70 -4.02
C TYR A 493 28.94 -24.72 -3.41
N LEU A 494 28.46 -24.99 -2.19
CA LEU A 494 27.50 -24.13 -1.50
C LEU A 494 28.13 -22.77 -1.16
N GLY A 495 29.36 -22.74 -0.66
CA GLY A 495 30.10 -21.52 -0.38
C GLY A 495 30.29 -20.65 -1.63
N ALA A 496 30.68 -21.25 -2.75
CA ALA A 496 30.83 -20.53 -4.01
C ALA A 496 29.51 -19.90 -4.50
N GLY A 497 28.38 -20.59 -4.37
CA GLY A 497 27.07 -20.05 -4.74
C GLY A 497 26.60 -18.91 -3.83
N LEU A 498 26.88 -19.01 -2.53
CA LEU A 498 26.54 -17.97 -1.55
C LEU A 498 27.53 -16.80 -1.53
N GLY A 499 28.69 -16.94 -2.15
CA GLY A 499 29.79 -15.98 -2.07
C GLY A 499 30.47 -15.97 -0.70
N LEU A 500 30.50 -17.11 -0.01
CA LEU A 500 31.06 -17.26 1.33
C LEU A 500 32.31 -18.15 1.31
N ALA A 501 33.30 -17.74 2.09
CA ALA A 501 34.48 -18.56 2.33
C ALA A 501 34.16 -19.73 3.27
N LEU A 502 34.92 -20.82 3.13
CA LEU A 502 34.86 -21.98 4.03
C LEU A 502 35.66 -21.68 5.31
N THR A 503 35.13 -20.80 6.15
CA THR A 503 35.74 -20.37 7.41
C THR A 503 34.75 -20.49 8.56
N GLU A 504 35.28 -20.57 9.79
CA GLU A 504 34.48 -20.64 11.04
C GLU A 504 33.55 -19.45 11.22
N ASP A 505 33.90 -18.28 10.70
CA ASP A 505 33.08 -17.05 10.80
C ASP A 505 32.09 -16.84 9.63
N ALA A 506 32.08 -17.73 8.63
CA ALA A 506 31.25 -17.58 7.42
C ALA A 506 30.41 -18.83 7.15
N LEU A 507 30.77 -19.68 6.19
CA LEU A 507 29.94 -20.81 5.82
C LEU A 507 29.81 -21.85 6.95
N LEU A 508 30.91 -22.15 7.66
CA LEU A 508 30.88 -23.16 8.72
C LEU A 508 30.00 -22.71 9.90
N LEU A 509 29.99 -21.42 10.23
CA LEU A 509 29.05 -20.83 11.20
C LEU A 509 27.60 -21.15 10.82
N LEU A 510 27.24 -20.91 9.56
CA LEU A 510 25.88 -21.14 9.08
C LEU A 510 25.51 -22.63 9.10
N VAL A 511 26.46 -23.51 8.79
CA VAL A 511 26.25 -24.97 8.85
C VAL A 511 26.04 -25.43 10.29
N GLU A 512 26.90 -25.00 11.22
CA GLU A 512 26.76 -25.32 12.65
C GLU A 512 25.43 -24.81 13.21
N GLN A 513 25.09 -23.55 12.91
CA GLN A 513 23.84 -22.95 13.34
C GLN A 513 22.62 -23.67 12.74
N THR A 514 22.71 -24.11 11.48
CA THR A 514 21.67 -24.92 10.84
C THR A 514 21.50 -26.26 11.56
N GLY A 515 22.60 -26.96 11.85
CA GLY A 515 22.58 -28.25 12.56
C GLY A 515 22.03 -28.19 13.98
N LYS A 516 22.02 -27.01 14.61
CA LYS A 516 21.40 -26.81 15.92
C LYS A 516 19.87 -26.85 15.87
N TYR A 517 19.23 -26.44 14.76
CA TYR A 517 17.76 -26.31 14.69
C TYR A 517 17.10 -27.10 13.56
N LEU A 518 17.87 -27.65 12.62
CA LEU A 518 17.42 -28.47 11.51
C LEU A 518 18.34 -29.69 11.36
N ALA A 519 17.82 -30.81 10.88
CA ALA A 519 18.65 -31.95 10.52
C ALA A 519 19.51 -31.62 9.29
N LEU A 520 20.83 -31.74 9.40
CA LEU A 520 21.78 -31.48 8.31
C LEU A 520 21.75 -32.62 7.29
N LYS A 521 21.10 -32.37 6.16
CA LYS A 521 21.01 -33.33 5.05
C LYS A 521 21.40 -32.69 3.73
N GLN A 522 21.76 -33.50 2.74
CA GLN A 522 21.96 -33.07 1.36
C GLN A 522 20.60 -32.87 0.66
N ASP A 523 19.76 -31.98 1.21
CA ASP A 523 18.39 -31.72 0.78
C ASP A 523 18.09 -30.23 0.61
N LEU A 524 16.93 -29.93 0.01
CA LEU A 524 16.54 -28.55 -0.28
C LEU A 524 16.27 -27.73 1.00
N PRO A 525 15.67 -28.26 2.09
CA PRO A 525 15.56 -27.55 3.36
C PRO A 525 16.90 -27.04 3.91
N THR A 526 17.94 -27.88 3.93
CA THR A 526 19.27 -27.50 4.43
C THR A 526 19.89 -26.41 3.56
N VAL A 527 19.87 -26.58 2.23
CA VAL A 527 20.40 -25.57 1.30
C VAL A 527 19.63 -24.25 1.40
N SER A 528 18.31 -24.30 1.57
CA SER A 528 17.47 -23.11 1.72
C SER A 528 17.72 -22.39 3.04
N SER A 529 18.04 -23.13 4.11
CA SER A 529 18.43 -22.55 5.39
C SER A 529 19.75 -21.77 5.31
N LEU A 530 20.76 -22.34 4.64
CA LEU A 530 22.04 -21.65 4.41
C LEU A 530 21.84 -20.41 3.53
N TYR A 531 21.06 -20.54 2.45
CA TYR A 531 20.71 -19.42 1.58
C TYR A 531 20.00 -18.30 2.34
N ARG A 532 18.98 -18.63 3.16
CA ARG A 532 18.23 -17.66 3.96
C ARG A 532 19.13 -16.85 4.87
N GLN A 533 19.98 -17.50 5.65
CA GLN A 533 20.89 -16.83 6.58
C GLN A 533 21.87 -15.92 5.83
N ALA A 534 22.51 -16.44 4.79
CA ALA A 534 23.45 -15.67 3.97
C ALA A 534 22.77 -14.49 3.25
N ARG A 535 21.55 -14.70 2.73
CA ARG A 535 20.81 -13.67 1.97
C ARG A 535 20.31 -12.55 2.88
N ILE A 536 19.85 -12.87 4.09
CA ILE A 536 19.44 -11.89 5.11
C ILE A 536 20.64 -11.05 5.53
N ALA A 537 21.77 -11.68 5.86
CA ALA A 537 23.00 -10.97 6.19
C ALA A 537 23.39 -10.00 5.07
N ARG A 538 23.44 -10.48 3.82
CA ARG A 538 23.73 -9.66 2.64
C ARG A 538 22.72 -8.54 2.41
N MET A 539 21.43 -8.78 2.65
CA MET A 539 20.37 -7.77 2.50
C MET A 539 20.60 -6.58 3.43
N PHE A 540 21.03 -6.83 4.68
CA PHE A 540 21.35 -5.78 5.63
C PHE A 540 22.77 -5.20 5.47
N GLY A 541 23.59 -5.76 4.58
CA GLY A 541 24.99 -5.37 4.39
C GLY A 541 25.90 -5.84 5.52
N LEU A 542 25.60 -7.00 6.11
CA LEU A 542 26.34 -7.63 7.20
C LEU A 542 27.03 -8.91 6.72
N SER A 543 28.11 -9.29 7.41
CA SER A 543 28.67 -10.64 7.36
C SER A 543 27.76 -11.66 8.07
N PRO A 544 27.90 -12.97 7.78
CA PRO A 544 27.14 -14.01 8.48
C PRO A 544 27.31 -13.95 10.01
N LEU A 545 28.54 -13.72 10.48
CA LEU A 545 28.85 -13.58 11.90
C LEU A 545 28.12 -12.38 12.53
N GLU A 546 28.21 -11.19 11.94
CA GLU A 546 27.54 -9.99 12.44
C GLU A 546 26.02 -10.17 12.49
N CYS A 547 25.44 -10.78 11.46
CA CYS A 547 24.01 -11.07 11.37
C CYS A 547 23.56 -11.99 12.51
N THR A 548 24.27 -13.09 12.73
CA THR A 548 23.96 -14.07 13.78
C THR A 548 24.13 -13.49 15.17
N GLU A 549 25.23 -12.79 15.45
CA GLU A 549 25.47 -12.21 16.77
C GLU A 549 24.46 -11.09 17.09
N LEU A 550 24.12 -10.25 16.11
CA LEU A 550 23.11 -9.21 16.30
C LEU A 550 21.72 -9.82 16.55
N ALA A 551 21.34 -10.86 15.81
CA ALA A 551 20.07 -11.56 16.03
C ALA A 551 20.03 -12.23 17.43
N ARG A 552 21.14 -12.83 17.85
CA ARG A 552 21.29 -13.42 19.18
C ARG A 552 21.19 -12.36 20.28
N LEU A 553 21.77 -11.18 20.08
CA LEU A 553 21.70 -10.08 21.04
C LEU A 553 20.26 -9.59 21.28
N MET A 554 19.45 -9.52 20.22
CA MET A 554 18.08 -8.98 20.31
C MET A 554 17.05 -10.00 20.80
N GLY A 555 17.13 -11.26 20.36
CA GLY A 555 16.11 -12.27 20.66
C GLY A 555 16.65 -13.67 20.98
N GLY A 556 17.95 -13.79 21.21
CA GLY A 556 18.60 -15.02 21.65
C GLY A 556 18.41 -16.19 20.67
N ASP A 557 18.16 -17.37 21.24
CA ASP A 557 17.94 -18.62 20.51
C ASP A 557 16.70 -18.53 19.59
N THR A 558 15.68 -17.77 19.99
CA THR A 558 14.43 -17.67 19.21
C THR A 558 14.66 -17.00 17.85
N PHE A 559 15.43 -15.91 17.83
CA PHE A 559 15.81 -15.21 16.60
C PHE A 559 16.77 -16.05 15.76
N CYS A 560 17.78 -16.67 16.39
CA CYS A 560 18.71 -17.57 15.69
C CYS A 560 17.98 -18.74 15.02
N ARG A 561 16.99 -19.31 15.70
CA ARG A 561 16.13 -20.38 15.17
C ARG A 561 15.29 -19.87 14.00
N ALA A 562 14.68 -18.69 14.12
CA ALA A 562 13.89 -18.11 13.04
C ALA A 562 14.73 -17.83 11.79
N LEU A 563 15.97 -17.35 11.93
CA LEU A 563 16.92 -17.21 10.81
C LEU A 563 17.23 -18.53 10.11
N VAL A 564 17.24 -19.64 10.85
CA VAL A 564 17.52 -20.98 10.31
C VAL A 564 16.29 -21.63 9.70
N THR A 565 15.12 -21.51 10.32
CA THR A 565 13.91 -22.21 9.87
C THR A 565 13.08 -21.40 8.88
N GLY A 566 13.11 -20.07 8.95
CA GLY A 566 12.20 -19.20 8.21
C GLY A 566 10.74 -19.29 8.67
N ALA A 567 10.48 -19.95 9.81
CA ALA A 567 9.13 -20.25 10.26
C ALA A 567 8.32 -18.97 10.50
N VAL A 568 7.09 -18.92 9.98
CA VAL A 568 6.10 -17.87 10.24
C VAL A 568 5.09 -18.40 11.25
N THR A 569 4.90 -17.69 12.36
CA THR A 569 3.99 -18.09 13.43
C THR A 569 3.49 -16.88 14.22
N SER A 570 2.33 -17.01 14.86
CA SER A 570 1.73 -15.95 15.67
C SER A 570 1.94 -16.14 17.17
N THR A 571 2.56 -17.25 17.60
CA THR A 571 2.66 -17.62 19.04
C THR A 571 3.93 -17.12 19.71
N ARG A 572 4.98 -16.89 18.93
CA ARG A 572 6.31 -16.45 19.38
C ARG A 572 6.94 -15.58 18.29
N PRO A 573 8.00 -14.81 18.60
CA PRO A 573 8.72 -14.07 17.58
C PRO A 573 9.15 -14.98 16.43
N ASP A 574 8.79 -14.59 15.22
CA ASP A 574 9.00 -15.38 14.01
C ASP A 574 9.97 -14.68 13.04
N ILE A 575 10.18 -15.23 11.84
CA ILE A 575 11.12 -14.63 10.88
C ILE A 575 10.73 -13.19 10.51
N LEU A 576 9.43 -12.85 10.50
CA LEU A 576 8.96 -11.51 10.14
C LEU A 576 9.36 -10.50 11.21
N ASP A 577 9.26 -10.89 12.47
CA ASP A 577 9.69 -10.06 13.61
C ASP A 577 11.21 -9.85 13.61
N VAL A 578 11.97 -10.91 13.29
CA VAL A 578 13.44 -10.81 13.15
C VAL A 578 13.80 -9.81 12.06
N LEU A 579 13.16 -9.89 10.89
CA LEU A 579 13.44 -8.98 9.79
C LEU A 579 13.15 -7.52 10.18
N MET A 580 12.01 -7.25 10.82
CA MET A 580 11.68 -5.89 11.26
C MET A 580 12.63 -5.38 12.35
N ALA A 581 13.00 -6.22 13.31
CA ALA A 581 13.92 -5.86 14.40
C ALA A 581 15.35 -5.61 13.89
N MET A 582 15.86 -6.48 13.02
CA MET A 582 17.17 -6.33 12.39
C MET A 582 17.24 -5.08 11.53
N ASP A 583 16.19 -4.81 10.75
CA ASP A 583 16.13 -3.63 9.91
C ASP A 583 16.31 -2.34 10.72
N TRP A 584 15.57 -2.22 11.84
CA TRP A 584 15.70 -1.10 12.76
C TRP A 584 17.08 -1.02 13.40
N ALA A 585 17.60 -2.15 13.91
CA ALA A 585 18.87 -2.17 14.65
C ALA A 585 20.06 -1.81 13.75
N VAL A 586 20.08 -2.34 12.52
CA VAL A 586 21.14 -2.06 11.54
C VAL A 586 21.08 -0.59 11.11
N ASP A 587 19.89 -0.03 10.91
CA ASP A 587 19.75 1.39 10.60
C ASP A 587 20.25 2.29 11.71
N TRP A 588 19.87 1.99 12.95
CA TRP A 588 20.32 2.78 14.09
C TRP A 588 21.83 2.71 14.27
N LEU A 589 22.43 1.52 14.13
CA LEU A 589 23.89 1.35 14.19
C LEU A 589 24.59 2.12 13.08
N LYS A 590 24.08 2.06 11.83
CA LYS A 590 24.63 2.82 10.69
C LYS A 590 24.52 4.33 10.89
N GLN A 591 23.37 4.83 11.36
CA GLN A 591 23.16 6.26 11.62
C GLN A 591 24.12 6.82 12.66
N ASN A 592 24.55 5.99 13.62
CA ASN A 592 25.50 6.37 14.66
C ASN A 592 26.96 5.98 14.35
N ASN A 593 27.25 5.51 13.13
CA ASN A 593 28.56 5.03 12.70
C ASN A 593 29.17 3.97 13.65
N LEU A 594 28.34 3.07 14.15
CA LEU A 594 28.74 1.99 15.05
C LEU A 594 28.98 0.70 14.27
N ASP A 595 30.14 0.09 14.52
CA ASP A 595 30.46 -1.25 14.00
C ASP A 595 29.62 -2.32 14.73
N VAL A 596 28.93 -3.17 13.96
CA VAL A 596 27.96 -4.13 14.47
C VAL A 596 28.63 -5.18 15.35
N LEU A 597 29.77 -5.71 14.92
CA LEU A 597 30.47 -6.75 15.66
C LEU A 597 31.05 -6.21 16.96
N GLN A 598 31.66 -5.02 16.93
CA GLN A 598 32.12 -4.33 18.13
C GLN A 598 30.97 -4.08 19.10
N TRP A 599 29.79 -3.67 18.61
CA TRP A 599 28.61 -3.48 19.43
C TRP A 599 28.17 -4.78 20.12
N CYS A 600 28.04 -5.87 19.37
CA CYS A 600 27.65 -7.17 19.95
C CYS A 600 28.67 -7.68 20.99
N ARG A 601 29.98 -7.50 20.75
CA ARG A 601 31.05 -7.90 21.67
C ARG A 601 31.00 -7.21 23.03
N LEU A 602 30.38 -6.04 23.15
CA LEU A 602 30.18 -5.38 24.45
C LEU A 602 29.28 -6.19 25.40
N PHE A 603 28.47 -7.10 24.85
CA PHE A 603 27.43 -7.83 25.59
C PHE A 603 27.61 -9.37 25.56
N GLU A 604 28.73 -9.88 25.03
CA GLU A 604 28.97 -11.32 24.94
C GLU A 604 29.33 -11.95 26.30
N ASP A 605 28.47 -12.82 26.84
CA ASP A 605 28.78 -13.54 28.08
C ASP A 605 29.75 -14.73 27.91
N ALA A 606 30.06 -15.16 26.68
CA ALA A 606 30.60 -16.51 26.45
C ALA A 606 32.11 -16.61 26.13
N ARG A 607 32.78 -15.57 25.63
CA ARG A 607 34.20 -15.67 25.23
C ARG A 607 35.13 -15.23 26.37
N HIS A 608 35.26 -16.08 27.39
CA HIS A 608 36.12 -15.85 28.56
C HIS A 608 37.58 -16.31 28.36
N ASP A 609 37.97 -16.68 27.14
CA ASP A 609 39.30 -17.16 26.78
C ASP A 609 40.07 -16.16 25.92
N LEU A 610 40.01 -14.86 26.25
CA LEU A 610 40.95 -13.91 25.67
C LEU A 610 42.36 -14.26 26.19
N PRO A 611 43.34 -14.57 25.32
CA PRO A 611 44.72 -14.75 25.77
C PRO A 611 45.17 -13.43 26.42
N LEU A 612 45.73 -13.52 27.63
CA LEU A 612 46.25 -12.33 28.29
C LEU A 612 47.33 -11.70 27.41
N ASN A 613 47.17 -10.41 27.11
CA ASN A 613 48.30 -9.63 26.64
C ASN A 613 49.41 -9.74 27.71
N PRO A 614 50.67 -10.10 27.35
CA PRO A 614 51.75 -10.24 28.33
C PRO A 614 51.97 -8.98 29.17
N ASN A 615 51.60 -7.80 28.65
CA ASN A 615 51.62 -6.55 29.41
C ASN A 615 50.52 -6.48 30.47
N LEU A 616 49.31 -6.95 30.16
CA LEU A 616 48.19 -7.04 31.11
C LEU A 616 48.49 -8.07 32.20
N GLU A 617 49.11 -9.19 31.84
CA GLU A 617 49.50 -10.22 32.80
C GLU A 617 50.54 -9.73 33.81
N LYS A 618 51.60 -9.04 33.33
CA LYS A 618 52.59 -8.40 34.20
C LYS A 618 51.95 -7.36 35.12
N ARG A 619 51.01 -6.55 34.61
CA ARG A 619 50.31 -5.53 35.42
C ARG A 619 49.36 -6.13 36.46
N LEU A 620 48.67 -7.22 36.11
CA LEU A 620 47.86 -7.97 37.06
C LEU A 620 48.73 -8.63 38.14
N ALA A 621 49.93 -9.10 37.80
CA ALA A 621 50.89 -9.62 38.79
C ALA A 621 51.36 -8.54 39.76
N THR A 622 51.73 -7.35 39.26
CA THR A 622 52.12 -6.22 40.13
C THR A 622 50.96 -5.77 41.02
N LEU A 623 49.73 -5.72 40.48
CA LEU A 623 48.56 -5.33 41.26
C LEU A 623 48.16 -6.39 42.31
N ARG A 624 48.37 -7.68 42.04
CA ARG A 624 48.16 -8.75 43.05
C ARG A 624 49.12 -8.62 44.23
N GLU A 625 50.37 -8.23 43.99
CA GLU A 625 51.33 -7.99 45.08
C GLU A 625 50.95 -6.76 45.91
N HIS A 626 50.49 -5.67 45.27
CA HIS A 626 50.05 -4.46 45.96
C HIS A 626 48.70 -4.63 46.68
N ALA A 627 47.78 -5.42 46.13
CA ALA A 627 46.50 -5.76 46.75
C ALA A 627 46.67 -6.61 48.03
N ARG A 628 47.78 -7.35 48.17
CA ARG A 628 48.10 -8.11 49.38
C ARG A 628 48.67 -7.23 50.50
N SER A 629 49.12 -6.01 50.21
CA SER A 629 49.76 -5.12 51.18
C SER A 629 48.93 -3.89 51.57
N THR A 630 47.91 -3.53 50.78
CA THR A 630 47.14 -2.28 50.95
C THR A 630 45.63 -2.55 50.97
N SER A 631 44.89 -1.88 51.87
CA SER A 631 43.42 -2.02 52.01
C SER A 631 42.59 -1.13 51.06
N ASP A 632 43.26 -0.28 50.28
CA ASP A 632 42.65 0.74 49.43
C ASP A 632 42.36 0.19 48.01
N HIS A 633 41.34 -0.66 47.94
CA HIS A 633 40.94 -1.40 46.74
C HIS A 633 40.50 -0.49 45.58
N GLN A 634 40.03 0.73 45.88
CA GLN A 634 39.52 1.67 44.88
C GLN A 634 40.65 2.25 44.03
N ARG A 635 41.73 2.73 44.65
CA ARG A 635 42.90 3.28 43.93
C ARG A 635 43.60 2.26 43.04
N LEU A 636 43.63 0.99 43.45
CA LEU A 636 44.23 -0.09 42.66
C LEU A 636 43.46 -0.31 41.34
N VAL A 637 42.13 -0.24 41.40
CA VAL A 637 41.28 -0.40 40.22
C VAL A 637 41.30 0.85 39.33
N GLU A 638 41.38 2.05 39.91
CA GLU A 638 41.58 3.31 39.18
C GLU A 638 42.87 3.28 38.37
N THR A 639 43.97 2.89 39.00
CA THR A 639 45.29 2.80 38.34
C THR A 639 45.24 1.78 37.20
N LEU A 640 44.59 0.63 37.42
CA LEU A 640 44.41 -0.39 36.39
C LEU A 640 43.61 0.14 35.18
N LEU A 641 42.49 0.82 35.41
CA LEU A 641 41.63 1.29 34.32
C LEU A 641 42.21 2.48 33.58
N HIS A 642 42.89 3.39 34.28
CA HIS A 642 43.64 4.46 33.64
C HIS A 642 44.73 3.91 32.72
N ASP A 643 45.51 2.95 33.23
CA ASP A 643 46.63 2.34 32.51
C ASP A 643 46.22 1.48 31.29
N THR A 644 45.02 0.90 31.31
CA THR A 644 44.59 -0.10 30.33
C THR A 644 43.48 0.37 29.39
N ALA A 645 42.61 1.28 29.84
CA ALA A 645 41.45 1.76 29.11
C ALA A 645 41.46 3.30 28.91
N ASP A 646 42.51 4.00 29.36
CA ASP A 646 42.66 5.46 29.26
C ASP A 646 41.45 6.23 29.83
N LEU A 647 40.87 5.69 30.90
CA LEU A 647 39.68 6.25 31.53
C LEU A 647 40.08 7.13 32.72
N SER A 648 39.45 8.30 32.85
CA SER A 648 39.60 9.15 34.04
C SER A 648 39.01 8.46 35.28
N ALA A 649 39.65 8.66 36.44
CA ALA A 649 39.21 8.10 37.72
C ALA A 649 37.76 8.48 38.07
N GLU A 650 37.27 9.60 37.56
CA GLU A 650 35.91 10.09 37.80
C GLU A 650 34.80 9.16 37.25
N TYR A 651 35.10 8.35 36.22
CA TYR A 651 34.12 7.42 35.63
C TYR A 651 34.08 6.07 36.36
N LEU A 652 34.99 5.82 37.31
CA LEU A 652 35.10 4.55 38.02
C LEU A 652 33.79 4.10 38.66
N PRO A 653 33.05 4.93 39.43
CA PRO A 653 31.84 4.48 40.12
C PRO A 653 30.77 4.01 39.13
N SER A 654 30.60 4.76 38.03
CA SER A 654 29.67 4.43 36.96
C SER A 654 30.04 3.14 36.24
N VAL A 655 31.31 2.95 35.90
CA VAL A 655 31.80 1.73 35.23
C VAL A 655 31.61 0.51 36.11
N MET A 656 31.90 0.60 37.41
CA MET A 656 31.70 -0.51 38.35
C MET A 656 30.22 -0.89 38.43
N LYS A 657 29.34 0.10 38.53
CA LYS A 657 27.89 -0.12 38.58
C LYS A 657 27.34 -0.72 37.28
N MET A 658 27.81 -0.25 36.13
CA MET A 658 27.47 -0.83 34.82
C MET A 658 27.99 -2.26 34.68
N ALA A 659 29.18 -2.55 35.20
CA ALA A 659 29.70 -3.91 35.25
C ALA A 659 28.95 -4.81 36.24
N GLY A 660 28.15 -4.25 37.15
CA GLY A 660 27.42 -4.97 38.20
C GLY A 660 28.33 -5.52 39.28
N THR A 661 29.43 -4.83 39.58
CA THR A 661 30.46 -5.23 40.55
C THR A 661 30.89 -4.06 41.42
N ASN A 662 31.64 -4.32 42.48
CA ASN A 662 32.33 -3.28 43.27
C ASN A 662 33.85 -3.46 43.21
N ALA A 663 34.61 -2.43 43.64
CA ALA A 663 36.07 -2.46 43.59
C ALA A 663 36.66 -3.60 44.45
N THR A 664 36.00 -3.98 45.54
CA THR A 664 36.43 -5.07 46.44
C THR A 664 36.29 -6.44 45.80
N GLU A 665 35.12 -6.77 45.24
CA GLU A 665 34.85 -8.03 44.53
C GLU A 665 35.75 -8.18 43.30
N MET A 666 36.05 -7.06 42.62
CA MET A 666 36.95 -7.06 41.49
C MET A 666 38.38 -7.45 41.91
N VAL A 667 38.90 -6.85 42.97
CA VAL A 667 40.25 -7.19 43.47
C VAL A 667 40.29 -8.60 44.02
N GLU A 668 39.25 -9.07 44.73
CA GLU A 668 39.13 -10.46 45.15
C GLU A 668 39.14 -11.42 43.97
N ALA A 669 38.42 -11.12 42.89
CA ALA A 669 38.43 -11.92 41.67
C ALA A 669 39.80 -11.92 40.97
N ILE A 670 40.52 -10.80 41.00
CA ILE A 670 41.90 -10.70 40.48
C ILE A 670 42.87 -11.53 41.32
N ILE A 671 42.70 -11.57 42.63
CA ILE A 671 43.51 -12.40 43.54
C ILE A 671 43.20 -13.89 43.33
N ALA A 672 41.93 -14.25 43.16
CA ALA A 672 41.47 -15.64 43.04
C ALA A 672 41.82 -16.30 41.70
N THR A 673 41.89 -15.52 40.61
CA THR A 673 42.18 -16.03 39.27
C THR A 673 43.64 -15.80 38.89
N VAL A 674 44.36 -16.86 38.51
CA VAL A 674 45.77 -16.83 38.09
C VAL A 674 45.90 -17.39 36.67
N GLY A 675 46.62 -16.69 35.78
CA GLY A 675 46.87 -17.13 34.39
C GLY A 675 45.69 -17.00 33.41
N LYS A 676 44.52 -16.53 33.86
CA LYS A 676 43.35 -16.21 33.02
C LYS A 676 42.79 -14.83 33.37
N THR A 677 42.12 -14.16 32.43
CA THR A 677 41.40 -12.91 32.72
C THR A 677 40.17 -13.22 33.57
N PRO A 678 40.01 -12.60 34.76
CA PRO A 678 38.79 -12.77 35.54
C PRO A 678 37.56 -12.36 34.71
N PRO A 679 36.45 -13.12 34.76
CA PRO A 679 35.23 -12.79 34.01
C PRO A 679 34.68 -11.42 34.37
N LEU A 680 34.80 -11.03 35.64
CA LEU A 680 34.43 -9.70 36.13
C LEU A 680 35.31 -8.60 35.52
N LEU A 681 36.61 -8.84 35.34
CA LEU A 681 37.52 -7.88 34.70
C LEU A 681 37.14 -7.64 33.24
N ALA A 682 36.74 -8.69 32.51
CA ALA A 682 36.26 -8.55 31.14
C ALA A 682 34.98 -7.69 31.06
N ARG A 683 34.04 -7.88 32.00
CA ARG A 683 32.82 -7.05 32.11
C ARG A 683 33.15 -5.59 32.40
N VAL A 684 34.09 -5.33 33.31
CA VAL A 684 34.55 -3.97 33.64
C VAL A 684 35.21 -3.30 32.42
N PHE A 685 36.08 -3.99 31.68
CA PHE A 685 36.68 -3.43 30.47
C PHE A 685 35.66 -3.11 29.38
N ARG A 686 34.64 -3.96 29.20
CA ARG A 686 33.54 -3.67 28.26
C ARG A 686 32.71 -2.47 28.70
N ALA A 687 32.41 -2.36 30.00
CA ALA A 687 31.73 -1.19 30.56
C ALA A 687 32.56 0.09 30.40
N ALA A 688 33.88 0.03 30.62
CA ALA A 688 34.79 1.15 30.40
C ALA A 688 34.82 1.56 28.92
N GLN A 689 34.93 0.59 28.00
CA GLN A 689 34.89 0.84 26.56
C GLN A 689 33.56 1.47 26.12
N ALA A 690 32.44 1.00 26.67
CA ALA A 690 31.12 1.58 26.42
C ALA A 690 31.06 3.04 26.92
N CYS A 691 31.56 3.32 28.12
CA CYS A 691 31.62 4.67 28.67
C CYS A 691 32.50 5.62 27.86
N GLN A 692 33.64 5.16 27.36
CA GLN A 692 34.55 5.99 26.54
C GLN A 692 33.89 6.46 25.23
N LYS A 693 33.03 5.62 24.64
CA LYS A 693 32.26 5.97 23.44
C LYS A 693 31.04 6.85 23.74
N LEU A 694 30.59 6.89 25.00
CA LEU A 694 29.57 7.81 25.46
C LEU A 694 30.24 9.16 25.73
N HIS A 695 30.08 10.13 24.83
CA HIS A 695 30.53 11.50 25.09
C HIS A 695 29.58 12.19 26.10
N LEU A 696 29.58 11.70 27.34
CA LEU A 696 28.84 12.21 28.49
C LEU A 696 29.82 12.62 29.60
N SER A 697 29.46 13.66 30.35
CA SER A 697 30.23 14.05 31.54
C SER A 697 30.18 12.96 32.63
N SER A 698 31.26 12.85 33.42
CA SER A 698 31.39 11.91 34.54
C SER A 698 30.28 12.10 35.57
N SER A 699 29.97 13.36 35.91
CA SER A 699 28.89 13.74 36.84
C SER A 699 27.51 13.31 36.33
N THR A 700 27.20 13.53 35.05
CA THR A 700 25.92 13.13 34.44
C THR A 700 25.75 11.63 34.44
N LEU A 701 26.79 10.90 34.03
CA LEU A 701 26.76 9.44 34.01
C LEU A 701 26.60 8.88 35.43
N GLN A 702 27.26 9.47 36.43
CA GLN A 702 27.11 9.07 37.83
C GLN A 702 25.66 9.24 38.31
N VAL A 703 25.03 10.39 38.07
CA VAL A 703 23.63 10.63 38.46
C VAL A 703 22.67 9.64 37.80
N LEU A 704 22.85 9.36 36.50
CA LEU A 704 22.02 8.38 35.79
C LEU A 704 22.23 6.96 36.30
N MET A 705 23.46 6.61 36.68
CA MET A 705 23.77 5.32 37.26
C MET A 705 23.24 5.21 38.70
N ASP A 706 23.24 6.29 39.48
CA ASP A 706 22.65 6.36 40.82
C ASP A 706 21.13 6.20 40.81
N HIS A 707 20.47 6.69 39.77
CA HIS A 707 19.04 6.54 39.52
C HIS A 707 18.76 5.78 38.21
N PRO A 708 19.03 4.47 38.13
CA PRO A 708 18.92 3.72 36.88
C PRO A 708 17.48 3.67 36.34
N THR A 709 16.48 3.83 37.21
CA THR A 709 15.07 3.94 36.86
C THR A 709 14.75 5.14 35.97
N TRP A 710 15.61 6.17 35.95
CA TRP A 710 15.48 7.31 35.03
C TRP A 710 15.81 6.94 33.59
N LEU A 711 16.53 5.84 33.33
CA LEU A 711 16.74 5.37 31.95
C LEU A 711 15.51 4.60 31.46
N ALA A 712 15.15 3.54 32.19
CA ALA A 712 13.96 2.73 31.94
C ALA A 712 13.44 2.17 33.28
N SER A 713 12.14 1.91 33.38
CA SER A 713 11.51 1.47 34.63
C SER A 713 12.04 0.14 35.16
N ASN A 714 12.54 -0.73 34.28
CA ASN A 714 13.12 -2.04 34.60
C ASN A 714 14.67 -2.03 34.61
N SER A 715 15.31 -0.87 34.48
CA SER A 715 16.77 -0.78 34.43
C SER A 715 17.39 -1.02 35.80
N SER A 716 18.30 -2.00 35.86
CA SER A 716 19.16 -2.29 37.01
C SER A 716 20.41 -1.40 37.06
N GLY A 717 20.68 -0.62 35.99
CA GLY A 717 21.92 0.13 35.80
C GLY A 717 23.08 -0.71 35.27
N THR A 718 22.90 -2.02 35.05
CA THR A 718 23.93 -2.86 34.43
C THR A 718 24.04 -2.61 32.92
N LEU A 719 25.19 -2.93 32.34
CA LEU A 719 25.45 -2.82 30.91
C LEU A 719 24.56 -3.80 30.14
N THR A 720 23.58 -3.25 29.42
CA THR A 720 22.70 -3.99 28.53
C THR A 720 22.56 -3.21 27.22
N PRO A 721 22.16 -3.85 26.11
CA PRO A 721 21.91 -3.13 24.85
C PRO A 721 20.92 -1.98 25.03
N GLN A 722 19.87 -2.18 25.83
CA GLN A 722 18.90 -1.14 26.17
C GLN A 722 19.53 0.01 26.95
N THR A 723 20.31 -0.29 28.00
CA THR A 723 20.97 0.73 28.82
C THR A 723 21.90 1.59 27.96
N LEU A 724 22.74 0.95 27.14
CA LEU A 724 23.70 1.67 26.30
C LEU A 724 23.02 2.48 25.20
N TYR A 725 21.97 1.93 24.57
CA TYR A 725 21.12 2.67 23.63
C TYR A 725 20.55 3.93 24.29
N LEU A 726 19.94 3.82 25.47
CA LEU A 726 19.31 4.97 26.13
C LEU A 726 20.31 6.04 26.57
N LEU A 727 21.52 5.64 26.99
CA LEU A 727 22.61 6.57 27.29
C LEU A 727 23.10 7.28 26.02
N GLU A 728 23.18 6.58 24.88
CA GLU A 728 23.46 7.18 23.58
C GLU A 728 22.35 8.18 23.21
N ARG A 729 21.07 7.81 23.34
CA ARG A 729 19.95 8.72 23.07
C ARG A 729 19.97 9.97 23.95
N PHE A 730 20.35 9.83 25.22
CA PHE A 730 20.54 10.97 26.12
C PHE A 730 21.62 11.90 25.58
N SER A 731 22.79 11.34 25.22
CA SER A 731 23.90 12.12 24.68
C SER A 731 23.55 12.77 23.33
N HIS A 732 22.84 12.05 22.47
CA HIS A 732 22.34 12.55 21.20
C HIS A 732 21.40 13.76 21.40
N CYS A 733 20.48 13.68 22.37
CA CYS A 733 19.58 14.78 22.71
C CYS A 733 20.35 16.04 23.12
N ALA A 734 21.34 15.89 24.01
CA ALA A 734 22.20 16.99 24.45
C ALA A 734 22.99 17.64 23.29
N ARG A 735 23.54 16.83 22.37
CA ARG A 735 24.34 17.34 21.24
C ARG A 735 23.52 17.98 20.13
N HIS A 736 22.43 17.34 19.71
CA HIS A 736 21.71 17.76 18.50
C HIS A 736 20.64 18.82 18.74
N GLN A 737 20.11 18.94 19.96
CA GLN A 737 19.12 19.98 20.29
C GLN A 737 19.73 21.23 20.92
N ALA A 738 21.07 21.33 20.96
CA ALA A 738 21.83 22.44 21.53
C ALA A 738 21.45 22.78 22.98
N GLN A 739 21.04 21.78 23.76
CA GLN A 739 20.73 21.93 25.19
C GLN A 739 21.85 21.31 26.02
N PRO A 740 22.32 21.97 27.10
CA PRO A 740 23.32 21.38 27.99
C PRO A 740 22.78 20.12 28.66
N GLU A 741 23.66 19.15 28.94
CA GLU A 741 23.33 17.89 29.64
C GLU A 741 22.54 18.15 30.94
N GLU A 742 22.89 19.24 31.63
CA GLU A 742 22.24 19.71 32.86
C GLU A 742 20.75 19.98 32.69
N ASN A 743 20.32 20.52 31.54
CA ASN A 743 18.91 20.84 31.31
C ASN A 743 18.06 19.57 31.20
N LEU A 744 18.60 18.52 30.56
CA LEU A 744 17.90 17.24 30.42
C LEU A 744 17.90 16.47 31.75
N LEU A 745 19.00 16.52 32.51
CA LEU A 745 19.04 15.99 33.88
C LEU A 745 18.04 16.71 34.79
N HIS A 746 18.00 18.03 34.73
CA HIS A 746 17.08 18.85 35.51
C HIS A 746 15.62 18.50 35.18
N TYR A 747 15.31 18.30 33.89
CA TYR A 747 14.01 17.80 33.47
C TYR A 747 13.69 16.43 34.10
N LEU A 748 14.58 15.45 34.01
CA LEU A 748 14.35 14.12 34.58
C LEU A 748 14.18 14.18 36.10
N GLN A 749 14.95 15.01 36.80
CA GLN A 749 14.77 15.26 38.23
C GLN A 749 13.38 15.80 38.53
N LEU A 750 12.94 16.85 37.83
CA LEU A 750 11.62 17.46 38.02
C LEU A 750 10.48 16.52 37.63
N ALA A 751 10.65 15.74 36.57
CA ALA A 751 9.68 14.74 36.12
C ALA A 751 9.52 13.60 37.15
N ASN A 752 10.55 13.30 37.94
CA ASN A 752 10.51 12.27 38.98
C ASN A 752 10.13 12.78 40.38
N GLN A 753 10.00 14.10 40.60
CA GLN A 753 9.50 14.67 41.86
C GLN A 753 7.97 14.49 42.02
N ASP A 754 7.50 14.26 43.25
CA ASP A 754 6.07 14.24 43.66
C ASP A 754 5.49 15.67 43.77
N ARG A 755 4.23 16.03 43.52
CA ARG A 755 3.02 15.51 42.85
C ARG A 755 1.99 16.68 42.86
N SER A 756 1.61 17.20 41.69
CA SER A 756 0.35 17.95 41.46
C SER A 756 -0.04 17.98 39.97
N GLN A 757 -1.28 18.29 39.60
CA GLN A 757 -1.64 18.45 38.17
C GLN A 757 -0.84 19.58 37.50
N HIS A 758 -0.51 20.63 38.26
CA HIS A 758 0.38 21.69 37.79
C HIS A 758 1.76 21.13 37.45
N SER A 759 2.35 20.23 38.25
CA SER A 759 3.67 19.66 37.93
C SER A 759 3.69 18.87 36.62
N THR A 760 2.57 18.26 36.21
CA THR A 760 2.49 17.57 34.90
C THR A 760 2.50 18.56 33.74
N GLN A 761 1.75 19.66 33.84
CA GLN A 761 1.74 20.70 32.81
C GLN A 761 3.11 21.38 32.72
N THR A 762 3.75 21.69 33.86
CA THR A 762 5.08 22.28 33.88
C THR A 762 6.12 21.34 33.28
N ALA A 763 6.09 20.04 33.63
CA ALA A 763 7.00 19.05 33.06
C ALA A 763 6.81 18.93 31.54
N ASN A 764 5.57 18.84 31.05
CA ASN A 764 5.32 18.76 29.61
C ASN A 764 5.75 20.05 28.89
N GLY A 765 5.54 21.22 29.50
CA GLY A 765 6.02 22.50 28.99
C GLY A 765 7.54 22.57 28.88
N LEU A 766 8.26 22.08 29.90
CA LEU A 766 9.72 21.99 29.89
C LEU A 766 10.22 21.00 28.82
N LEU A 767 9.60 19.82 28.71
CA LEU A 767 9.96 18.86 27.66
C LEU A 767 9.72 19.44 26.26
N ALA A 768 8.59 20.12 26.06
CA ALA A 768 8.29 20.79 24.80
C ALA A 768 9.32 21.88 24.46
N HIS A 769 9.75 22.66 25.46
CA HIS A 769 10.83 23.64 25.29
C HIS A 769 12.16 22.97 24.93
N LEU A 770 12.54 21.88 25.62
CA LEU A 770 13.77 21.13 25.32
C LEU A 770 13.78 20.60 23.89
N LEU A 771 12.66 20.02 23.44
CA LEU A 771 12.52 19.42 22.11
C LEU A 771 12.24 20.44 21.00
N GLY A 772 12.06 21.73 21.33
CA GLY A 772 11.64 22.76 20.38
C GLY A 772 10.28 22.44 19.73
N TRP A 773 9.33 21.88 20.49
CA TRP A 773 8.05 21.39 19.98
C TRP A 773 6.83 21.99 20.69
N ASN A 774 5.63 21.74 20.17
CA ASN A 774 4.40 22.27 20.75
C ASN A 774 3.98 21.48 22.01
N ILE A 775 3.70 22.19 23.09
CA ILE A 775 3.25 21.66 24.39
C ILE A 775 2.01 20.77 24.24
N GLU A 776 1.07 21.12 23.36
CA GLU A 776 -0.15 20.33 23.13
C GLU A 776 0.16 18.95 22.53
N GLN A 777 1.13 18.90 21.61
CA GLN A 777 1.56 17.65 20.96
C GLN A 777 2.26 16.74 21.96
N VAL A 778 3.18 17.30 22.76
CA VAL A 778 3.86 16.57 23.83
C VAL A 778 2.86 16.06 24.86
N THR A 779 1.91 16.89 25.29
CA THR A 779 0.88 16.50 26.27
C THR A 779 -0.03 15.40 25.73
N CYS A 780 -0.36 15.43 24.44
CA CYS A 780 -1.13 14.37 23.78
C CYS A 780 -0.39 13.02 23.84
N LEU A 781 0.92 13.02 23.60
CA LEU A 781 1.75 11.81 23.68
C LEU A 781 1.93 11.34 25.12
N THR A 782 2.32 12.23 26.04
CA THR A 782 2.59 11.81 27.42
C THR A 782 1.34 11.31 28.12
N ALA A 783 0.14 11.69 27.68
CA ALA A 783 -1.13 11.12 28.17
C ALA A 783 -1.25 9.60 27.97
N GLN A 784 -0.50 9.02 27.03
CA GLN A 784 -0.42 7.55 26.83
C GLN A 784 0.49 6.86 27.85
N LEU A 785 1.32 7.62 28.57
CA LEU A 785 2.21 7.11 29.60
C LEU A 785 1.47 7.01 30.94
N THR A 786 1.83 6.02 31.76
CA THR A 786 1.19 5.77 33.07
C THR A 786 1.22 6.97 34.01
N SER A 787 2.30 7.75 34.00
CA SER A 787 2.50 8.94 34.82
C SER A 787 2.02 10.24 34.17
N LYS A 788 1.47 10.19 32.95
CA LYS A 788 1.08 11.35 32.12
C LYS A 788 2.22 12.33 31.78
N ARG A 789 3.46 11.98 32.10
CA ARG A 789 4.71 12.75 31.86
C ARG A 789 5.84 11.77 31.52
N ALA A 790 6.86 12.19 30.80
CA ALA A 790 8.00 11.33 30.49
C ALA A 790 8.98 11.29 31.69
N THR A 791 8.84 10.28 32.55
CA THR A 791 9.71 10.12 33.73
C THR A 791 11.02 9.39 33.44
N THR A 792 11.13 8.78 32.26
CA THR A 792 12.29 7.97 31.85
C THR A 792 12.85 8.44 30.52
N MET A 793 14.14 8.20 30.28
CA MET A 793 14.79 8.48 28.99
C MET A 793 14.16 7.65 27.87
N GLN A 794 13.69 6.43 28.15
CA GLN A 794 12.91 5.65 27.19
C GLN A 794 11.64 6.37 26.73
N ALA A 795 10.92 7.02 27.66
CA ALA A 795 9.74 7.80 27.33
C ALA A 795 10.10 9.09 26.56
N VAL A 796 11.22 9.74 26.91
CA VAL A 796 11.73 10.92 26.17
C VAL A 796 12.13 10.53 24.74
N ASP A 797 12.90 9.45 24.56
CA ASP A 797 13.26 8.92 23.23
C ASP A 797 12.01 8.59 22.39
N TRP A 798 11.00 7.99 23.02
CA TRP A 798 9.74 7.73 22.36
C TRP A 798 9.05 9.02 21.87
N VAL A 799 9.00 10.08 22.69
CA VAL A 799 8.48 11.39 22.26
C VAL A 799 9.29 11.96 21.10
N MET A 800 10.63 11.85 21.14
CA MET A 800 11.51 12.29 20.04
C MET A 800 11.22 11.53 18.73
N ARG A 801 11.03 10.20 18.79
CA ARG A 801 10.68 9.39 17.61
C ARG A 801 9.28 9.68 17.09
N CYS A 802 8.32 9.96 17.99
CA CYS A 802 6.99 10.45 17.61
C CYS A 802 7.08 11.82 16.92
N GLN A 803 7.92 12.74 17.40
CA GLN A 803 8.15 14.03 16.76
C GLN A 803 8.73 13.85 15.35
N ALA A 804 9.78 13.03 15.20
CA ALA A 804 10.36 12.73 13.90
C ALA A 804 9.34 12.08 12.94
N SER A 805 8.47 11.22 13.47
CA SER A 805 7.40 10.58 12.70
C SER A 805 6.32 11.59 12.27
N CYS A 806 5.90 12.51 13.15
CA CYS A 806 5.01 13.62 12.82
C CYS A 806 5.61 14.47 11.68
N VAL A 807 6.89 14.81 11.76
CA VAL A 807 7.59 15.59 10.70
C VAL A 807 7.62 14.80 9.38
N SER A 808 7.92 13.50 9.41
CA SER A 808 8.00 12.69 8.19
C SER A 808 6.64 12.45 7.51
N THR A 809 5.56 12.38 8.29
CA THR A 809 4.20 12.11 7.78
C THR A 809 3.44 13.40 7.47
N GLY A 810 3.75 14.49 8.17
CA GLY A 810 2.99 15.74 8.21
C GLY A 810 1.80 15.69 9.19
N LEU A 811 1.62 14.59 9.93
CA LEU A 811 0.52 14.43 10.88
C LEU A 811 0.82 15.09 12.23
N SER A 812 -0.25 15.51 12.91
CA SER A 812 -0.19 15.81 14.35
C SER A 812 -0.07 14.52 15.17
N ALA A 813 0.45 14.62 16.40
CA ALA A 813 0.62 13.50 17.32
C ALA A 813 -0.70 12.75 17.59
N SER A 814 -1.82 13.47 17.67
CA SER A 814 -3.13 12.84 17.88
C SER A 814 -3.58 12.03 16.67
N LEU A 815 -3.37 12.53 15.45
CA LEU A 815 -3.64 11.79 14.21
C LEU A 815 -2.66 10.65 14.00
N LEU A 816 -1.40 10.81 14.40
CA LEU A 816 -0.38 9.76 14.34
C LEU A 816 -0.74 8.57 15.24
N LEU A 817 -1.20 8.83 16.47
CA LEU A 817 -1.69 7.79 17.37
C LEU A 817 -2.95 7.11 16.81
N LYS A 818 -3.87 7.88 16.22
CA LYS A 818 -5.06 7.30 15.54
C LYS A 818 -4.67 6.42 14.37
N ALA A 819 -3.71 6.85 13.55
CA ALA A 819 -3.19 6.05 12.44
C ALA A 819 -2.59 4.72 12.91
N ALA A 820 -1.82 4.74 14.00
CA ALA A 820 -1.23 3.54 14.59
C ALA A 820 -2.26 2.60 15.28
N ALA A 821 -3.44 3.13 15.60
CA ALA A 821 -4.55 2.37 16.19
C ALA A 821 -5.47 1.71 15.17
N LEU A 822 -5.35 2.04 13.87
CA LEU A 822 -6.15 1.46 12.81
C LEU A 822 -5.90 -0.05 12.67
N ASN A 823 -6.95 -0.79 12.36
CA ASN A 823 -6.94 -2.21 12.02
C ASN A 823 -8.13 -2.55 11.11
N ASN A 824 -8.28 -3.83 10.73
CA ASN A 824 -9.35 -4.25 9.83
C ASN A 824 -10.77 -4.08 10.39
N ASN A 825 -10.91 -4.02 11.73
CA ASN A 825 -12.18 -3.86 12.42
C ASN A 825 -12.47 -2.40 12.79
N SER A 826 -11.55 -1.47 12.51
CA SER A 826 -11.75 -0.04 12.73
C SER A 826 -12.95 0.46 11.93
N LEU A 827 -13.70 1.37 12.53
CA LEU A 827 -14.90 1.91 11.90
C LEU A 827 -14.51 2.84 10.76
N ARG A 828 -15.39 2.97 9.75
CA ARG A 828 -15.17 3.86 8.60
C ARG A 828 -14.86 5.32 8.99
N PRO A 829 -15.48 5.93 10.03
CA PRO A 829 -15.11 7.28 10.47
C PRO A 829 -13.66 7.39 10.92
N ASP A 830 -13.07 6.35 11.51
CA ASP A 830 -11.67 6.38 11.95
C ASP A 830 -10.72 6.44 10.74
N TRP A 831 -10.99 5.60 9.73
CA TRP A 831 -10.27 5.63 8.45
C TRP A 831 -10.43 6.98 7.75
N LYS A 832 -11.63 7.57 7.78
CA LYS A 832 -11.91 8.88 7.20
C LYS A 832 -11.08 9.98 7.86
N ILE A 833 -11.06 10.05 9.18
CA ILE A 833 -10.31 11.07 9.94
C ILE A 833 -8.82 11.01 9.60
N VAL A 834 -8.25 9.80 9.55
CA VAL A 834 -6.82 9.62 9.24
C VAL A 834 -6.54 9.91 7.77
N GLY A 835 -7.37 9.41 6.84
CA GLY A 835 -7.21 9.63 5.40
C GLY A 835 -7.30 11.09 5.00
N GLU A 836 -8.31 11.82 5.50
CA GLU A 836 -8.45 13.26 5.25
C GLU A 836 -7.32 14.06 5.88
N GLY A 837 -6.89 13.70 7.09
CA GLY A 837 -5.74 14.33 7.75
C GLY A 837 -4.42 14.16 6.99
N LEU A 838 -4.20 12.97 6.41
CA LEU A 838 -3.02 12.68 5.59
C LEU A 838 -3.02 13.44 4.26
N ILE A 839 -4.18 13.54 3.59
CA ILE A 839 -4.30 14.34 2.37
C ILE A 839 -4.12 15.83 2.66
N ALA A 840 -4.70 16.32 3.77
CA ALA A 840 -4.50 17.70 4.21
C ALA A 840 -3.03 18.03 4.51
N ALA A 841 -2.26 17.05 4.99
CA ALA A 841 -0.82 17.21 5.26
C ALA A 841 0.07 17.14 4.00
N CYS A 842 -0.48 16.76 2.85
CA CYS A 842 0.24 16.81 1.56
C CYS A 842 0.12 18.17 0.87
N HIS A 843 -0.82 19.00 1.30
CA HIS A 843 -1.03 20.37 0.83
C HIS A 843 -0.45 21.36 1.85
#